data_AF-A0A953LM48-F1
#
_entry.id   AF-A0A953LM48-F1
#
_cell.length_a   1.000
_cell.length_b   1.000
_cell.length_c   1.000
_cell.angle_alpha   90.00
_cell.angle_beta   90.00
_cell.angle_gamma   90.00
#
_symmetry.space_group_name_H-M   'P 1'
#
loop_
_entity.id
_entity.type
_entity.pdbx_description
1 polymer ?
#
loop_
_entity_poly.entity_id
_entity_poly.type
_entity_poly.pdbx_seq_one_letter_code
_entity_poly.pdbx_strand_id
1 'polypeptide(L)'
;MNPSLDRARLVLLLLLAAMLAVGLWAYRGVGASLRDIRATGLQTLLDTQVEALEQWIAQGRNEAEQLSADDELRASIAGLSRRGPQKSDGNHVIGHILQKAGGIGITAAHIIDPQGGILASSDTTRISQGVTPDFFAHLSPALGGRSVFIRPYRSGSGAGPGLLGRVWVAAPVRADGGRVIAIIALGSPAGERFAALFRTARPGRTGEALVFDAEGWLLSESRHADDLRQRGLAHRLVMPETETLTRLAAAASTARMRSAGERQGLLLAPYANYLGNDVIGAWRWLADHDIGVAIEMEAGEAYAPLTYLQIGFAVVLLLMGAVWLSGFLPPQTLASLLRREGQARQLGPYRLIRQIGEGALSNVYLAQHRMLKRPAAIKVLKPQTTSDEWTARFQREVQSASQLGHPNTITIYDYGTGPSSEFWYAMEYLEGLSLSDLVERYGPVPPSRAAWILRQACASLWEAHASGLVHRDIKPQNIMLCDIRGERDVVKVLDFGLVKQMSGEQTRDLTSTLRILGTPLYMSPERIRHPGDADARADIYALGAVGYYLLTGKRLFETETEHDLIYQVLHTVPPLASERSPFTVPVELDALIGRCLEKDPDRRPQSMAEVASALDAVLVYQPWTRQQISAWWEKNWIAEDHPERRFAVR
;
A
#
# COMPACT_ATOMS: atom_id res chain seq x y z
N MET A 1 -34.02 -36.22 -35.05
CA MET A 1 -33.48 -35.99 -33.69
C MET A 1 -32.75 -37.25 -33.26
N ASN A 2 -31.49 -37.14 -32.85
CA ASN A 2 -30.62 -38.29 -32.58
C ASN A 2 -30.66 -38.62 -31.08
N PRO A 3 -31.32 -39.71 -30.63
CA PRO A 3 -31.58 -39.98 -29.21
C PRO A 3 -30.30 -40.20 -28.37
N SER A 4 -29.16 -40.46 -29.02
CA SER A 4 -27.85 -40.54 -28.35
C SER A 4 -27.29 -39.18 -27.92
N LEU A 5 -27.54 -38.12 -28.70
CA LEU A 5 -27.11 -36.75 -28.41
C LEU A 5 -27.88 -36.14 -27.24
N ASP A 6 -29.17 -36.44 -27.13
CA ASP A 6 -30.00 -35.95 -26.02
C ASP A 6 -29.66 -36.63 -24.70
N ARG A 7 -29.31 -37.93 -24.71
CA ARG A 7 -28.79 -38.63 -23.52
C ARG A 7 -27.44 -38.07 -23.06
N ALA A 8 -26.53 -37.77 -23.98
CA ALA A 8 -25.24 -37.16 -23.64
C ALA A 8 -25.39 -35.76 -23.01
N ARG A 9 -26.32 -34.94 -23.53
CA ARG A 9 -26.65 -33.63 -22.98
C ARG A 9 -27.29 -33.72 -21.58
N LEU A 10 -28.16 -34.70 -21.35
CA LEU A 10 -28.75 -34.95 -20.04
C LEU A 10 -27.69 -35.35 -19.00
N VAL A 11 -26.75 -36.23 -19.36
CA VAL A 11 -25.64 -36.62 -18.48
C VAL A 11 -24.75 -35.42 -18.16
N LEU A 12 -24.45 -34.56 -19.14
CA LEU A 12 -23.66 -33.35 -18.93
C LEU A 12 -24.36 -32.34 -18.00
N LEU A 13 -25.68 -32.19 -18.14
CA LEU A 13 -26.51 -31.36 -17.26
C LEU A 13 -26.50 -31.87 -15.81
N LEU A 14 -26.62 -33.17 -15.61
CA LEU A 14 -26.57 -33.79 -14.29
C LEU A 14 -25.18 -33.63 -13.64
N LEU A 15 -24.09 -33.77 -14.42
CA LEU A 15 -22.73 -33.55 -13.93
C LEU A 15 -22.48 -32.09 -13.55
N LEU A 16 -22.94 -31.14 -14.37
CA LEU A 16 -22.85 -29.70 -14.06
C LEU A 16 -23.62 -29.35 -12.80
N ALA A 17 -24.86 -29.84 -12.67
CA ALA A 17 -25.68 -29.64 -11.47
C ALA A 17 -25.03 -30.23 -10.22
N ALA A 18 -24.44 -31.43 -10.32
CA ALA A 18 -23.71 -32.05 -9.23
C ALA A 18 -22.47 -31.24 -8.83
N MET A 19 -21.67 -30.77 -9.78
CA MET A 19 -20.51 -29.91 -9.48
C MET A 19 -20.92 -28.56 -8.87
N LEU A 20 -22.00 -27.94 -9.37
CA LEU A 20 -22.58 -26.72 -8.78
C LEU A 20 -23.01 -26.95 -7.33
N ALA A 21 -23.68 -28.08 -7.05
CA ALA A 21 -24.11 -28.44 -5.72
C ALA A 21 -22.91 -28.66 -4.77
N VAL A 22 -21.88 -29.37 -5.22
CA VAL A 22 -20.63 -29.58 -4.46
C VAL A 22 -19.91 -28.25 -4.24
N GLY A 23 -19.82 -27.39 -5.26
CA GLY A 23 -19.20 -26.08 -5.16
C GLY A 23 -19.92 -25.17 -4.17
N LEU A 24 -21.26 -25.13 -4.20
CA LEU A 24 -22.07 -24.36 -3.26
C LEU A 24 -21.98 -24.91 -1.83
N TRP A 25 -21.93 -26.24 -1.67
CA TRP A 25 -21.73 -26.89 -0.38
C TRP A 25 -20.36 -26.56 0.20
N ALA A 26 -19.29 -26.69 -0.59
CA ALA A 26 -17.92 -26.34 -0.19
C ALA A 26 -17.81 -24.86 0.17
N TYR A 27 -18.38 -23.98 -0.65
CA TYR A 27 -18.41 -22.53 -0.39
C TYR A 27 -19.10 -22.20 0.94
N ARG A 28 -20.27 -22.80 1.22
CA ARG A 28 -20.97 -22.61 2.49
C ARG A 28 -20.19 -23.17 3.67
N GLY A 29 -19.57 -24.34 3.51
CA GLY A 29 -18.76 -25.01 4.54
C GLY A 29 -17.52 -24.21 4.92
N VAL A 30 -16.76 -23.72 3.93
CA VAL A 30 -15.57 -22.88 4.17
C VAL A 30 -15.98 -21.53 4.76
N GLY A 31 -17.07 -20.93 4.27
CA GLY A 31 -17.58 -19.67 4.84
C GLY A 31 -18.03 -19.79 6.29
N ALA A 32 -18.67 -20.91 6.67
CA ALA A 32 -19.01 -21.20 8.07
C ALA A 32 -17.74 -21.40 8.92
N SER A 33 -16.81 -22.23 8.44
CA SER A 33 -15.55 -22.53 9.16
C SER A 33 -14.72 -21.27 9.40
N LEU A 34 -14.63 -20.36 8.42
CA LEU A 34 -13.91 -19.10 8.58
C LEU A 34 -14.57 -18.18 9.61
N ARG A 35 -15.91 -18.13 9.66
CA ARG A 35 -16.62 -17.39 10.71
C ARG A 35 -16.36 -17.98 12.09
N ASP A 36 -16.35 -19.31 12.22
CA ASP A 36 -16.06 -19.99 13.47
C ASP A 36 -14.61 -19.74 13.93
N ILE A 37 -13.64 -19.82 13.03
CA ILE A 37 -12.23 -19.48 13.32
C ILE A 37 -12.11 -18.03 13.81
N ARG A 38 -12.82 -17.09 13.16
CA ARG A 38 -12.84 -15.67 13.58
C ARG A 38 -13.53 -15.48 14.92
N ALA A 39 -14.64 -16.17 15.17
CA ALA A 39 -15.33 -16.17 16.44
C ALA A 39 -14.41 -16.62 17.58
N THR A 40 -13.78 -17.79 17.43
CA THR A 40 -12.86 -18.34 18.43
C THR A 40 -11.65 -17.44 18.64
N GLY A 41 -11.08 -16.88 17.57
CA GLY A 41 -9.95 -15.96 17.67
C GLY A 41 -10.27 -14.67 18.43
N LEU A 42 -11.38 -14.02 18.11
CA LEU A 42 -11.84 -12.82 18.82
C LEU A 42 -12.14 -13.11 20.29
N GLN A 43 -12.80 -14.24 20.57
CA GLN A 43 -13.13 -14.63 21.94
C GLN A 43 -11.90 -14.97 22.77
N THR A 44 -10.93 -15.67 22.19
CA THR A 44 -9.65 -15.99 22.87
C THR A 44 -8.86 -14.73 23.21
N LEU A 45 -8.82 -13.77 22.28
CA LEU A 45 -8.18 -12.48 22.54
C LEU A 45 -8.92 -11.73 23.65
N LEU A 46 -10.26 -11.73 23.62
CA LEU A 46 -11.07 -11.08 24.66
C LEU A 46 -10.81 -11.71 26.03
N ASP A 47 -10.78 -13.04 26.10
CA ASP A 47 -10.46 -13.78 27.32
C ASP A 47 -9.09 -13.38 27.88
N THR A 48 -8.09 -13.35 27.01
CA THR A 48 -6.73 -12.94 27.37
C THR A 48 -6.69 -11.51 27.90
N GLN A 49 -7.45 -10.59 27.30
CA GLN A 49 -7.51 -9.19 27.74
C GLN A 49 -8.24 -9.01 29.06
N VAL A 50 -9.33 -9.74 29.26
CA VAL A 50 -10.07 -9.74 30.52
C VAL A 50 -9.20 -10.29 31.64
N GLU A 51 -8.52 -11.41 31.42
CA GLU A 51 -7.63 -12.01 32.41
C GLU A 51 -6.47 -11.07 32.77
N ALA A 52 -5.82 -10.44 31.78
CA ALA A 52 -4.76 -9.47 32.04
C ALA A 52 -5.26 -8.25 32.85
N LEU A 53 -6.48 -7.78 32.58
CA LEU A 53 -7.11 -6.70 33.34
C LEU A 53 -7.41 -7.13 34.77
N GLU A 54 -8.01 -8.30 34.97
CA GLU A 54 -8.34 -8.83 36.30
C GLU A 54 -7.09 -9.07 37.14
N GLN A 55 -6.02 -9.61 36.55
CA GLN A 55 -4.72 -9.77 37.20
C GLN A 55 -4.12 -8.42 37.61
N TRP A 56 -4.19 -7.42 36.73
CA TRP A 56 -3.70 -6.07 37.04
C TRP A 56 -4.50 -5.41 38.19
N ILE A 57 -5.84 -5.56 38.18
CA ILE A 57 -6.69 -5.09 39.27
C ILE A 57 -6.37 -5.81 40.59
N ALA A 58 -6.23 -7.14 40.54
CA ALA A 58 -5.88 -7.95 41.71
C ALA A 58 -4.52 -7.56 42.29
N GLN A 59 -3.53 -7.31 41.44
CA GLN A 59 -2.22 -6.82 41.86
C GLN A 59 -2.34 -5.49 42.62
N GLY A 60 -3.03 -4.50 42.06
CA GLY A 60 -3.22 -3.21 42.72
C GLY A 60 -3.95 -3.33 44.08
N ARG A 61 -4.92 -4.24 44.18
CA ARG A 61 -5.62 -4.54 45.43
C ARG A 61 -4.70 -5.15 46.48
N ASN A 62 -3.89 -6.13 46.11
CA ASN A 62 -2.93 -6.77 47.01
C ASN A 62 -1.92 -5.75 47.56
N GLU A 63 -1.45 -4.83 46.73
CA GLU A 63 -0.53 -3.76 47.15
C GLU A 63 -1.18 -2.79 48.13
N ALA A 64 -2.42 -2.36 47.86
CA ALA A 64 -3.17 -1.51 48.76
C ALA A 64 -3.42 -2.18 50.12
N GLU A 65 -3.70 -3.49 50.13
CA GLU A 65 -3.85 -4.30 51.35
C GLU A 65 -2.53 -4.47 52.11
N GLN A 66 -1.41 -4.67 51.42
CA GLN A 66 -0.08 -4.72 52.05
C GLN A 66 0.27 -3.39 52.73
N LEU A 67 0.01 -2.27 52.05
CA LEU A 67 0.25 -0.93 52.61
C LEU A 67 -0.70 -0.63 53.78
N SER A 68 -1.95 -1.10 53.72
CA SER A 68 -2.91 -0.89 54.82
C SER A 68 -2.62 -1.76 56.05
N ALA A 69 -1.89 -2.86 55.87
CA ALA A 69 -1.44 -3.78 56.93
C ALA A 69 -0.07 -3.41 57.54
N ASP A 70 0.66 -2.46 56.95
CA ASP A 70 1.96 -1.99 57.45
C ASP A 70 1.82 -1.33 58.83
N ASP A 71 2.52 -1.86 59.84
CA ASP A 71 2.37 -1.44 61.24
C ASP A 71 2.72 0.03 61.49
N GLU A 72 3.72 0.56 60.79
CA GLU A 72 4.18 1.94 60.94
C GLU A 72 3.15 2.93 60.33
N LEU A 73 2.64 2.61 59.14
CA LEU A 73 1.56 3.36 58.50
C LEU A 73 0.28 3.30 59.33
N ARG A 74 -0.08 2.12 59.83
CA ARG A 74 -1.29 1.89 60.64
C ARG A 74 -1.26 2.68 61.94
N ALA A 75 -0.11 2.71 62.64
CA ALA A 75 0.07 3.53 63.84
C ALA A 75 -0.04 5.04 63.55
N SER A 76 0.58 5.50 62.46
CA SER A 76 0.54 6.90 62.03
C SER A 76 -0.88 7.35 61.64
N ILE A 77 -1.60 6.52 60.90
CA ILE A 77 -2.99 6.77 60.49
C ILE A 77 -3.94 6.76 61.70
N ALA A 78 -3.75 5.85 62.66
CA ALA A 78 -4.50 5.85 63.91
C ALA A 78 -4.24 7.11 64.76
N GLY A 79 -3.04 7.69 64.66
CA GLY A 79 -2.71 8.99 65.24
C GLY A 79 -3.45 10.15 64.59
N LEU A 80 -3.54 10.16 63.25
CA LEU A 80 -4.28 11.17 62.47
C LEU A 80 -5.80 11.08 62.71
N SER A 81 -6.35 9.86 62.75
CA SER A 81 -7.79 9.63 63.00
C SER A 81 -8.24 10.15 64.38
N ARG A 82 -7.36 10.09 65.40
CA ARG A 82 -7.67 10.58 66.75
C ARG A 82 -7.49 12.10 66.93
N ARG A 83 -6.46 12.68 66.31
CA ARG A 83 -6.07 14.08 66.51
C ARG A 83 -6.70 15.04 65.48
N GLY A 84 -7.25 14.50 64.39
CA GLY A 84 -7.74 15.28 63.26
C GLY A 84 -6.63 15.58 62.23
N PRO A 85 -7.00 16.16 61.07
CA PRO A 85 -6.07 16.43 59.98
C PRO A 85 -4.98 17.45 60.37
N GLN A 86 -3.72 17.02 60.36
CA GLN A 86 -2.55 17.87 60.62
C GLN A 86 -1.58 17.80 59.45
N LYS A 87 -1.23 18.96 58.84
CA LYS A 87 -0.47 19.02 57.59
C LYS A 87 0.92 18.35 57.66
N SER A 88 1.65 18.48 58.76
CA SER A 88 2.98 17.87 58.95
C SER A 88 2.90 16.34 58.96
N ASP A 89 2.02 15.80 59.79
CA ASP A 89 1.86 14.36 60.02
C ASP A 89 1.25 13.69 58.78
N GLY A 90 0.31 14.36 58.12
CA GLY A 90 -0.29 13.91 56.86
C GLY A 90 0.72 13.83 55.71
N ASN A 91 1.61 14.84 55.57
CA ASN A 91 2.65 14.82 54.53
C ASN A 91 3.66 13.68 54.73
N HIS A 92 4.00 13.37 55.98
CA HIS A 92 4.90 12.26 56.29
C HIS A 92 4.29 10.90 55.90
N VAL A 93 3.03 10.67 56.28
CA VAL A 93 2.28 9.44 55.93
C VAL A 93 2.16 9.28 54.41
N ILE A 94 1.78 10.35 53.70
CA ILE A 94 1.65 10.31 52.24
C ILE A 94 3.01 10.12 51.55
N GLY A 95 4.06 10.78 52.03
CA GLY A 95 5.41 10.60 51.51
C GLY A 95 5.89 9.16 51.65
N HIS A 96 5.65 8.52 52.80
CA HIS A 96 5.98 7.12 53.04
C HIS A 96 5.20 6.17 52.12
N ILE A 97 3.89 6.43 51.91
CA ILE A 97 3.05 5.67 50.96
C ILE A 97 3.59 5.81 49.53
N LEU A 98 3.85 7.02 49.06
CA LEU A 98 4.33 7.27 47.70
C LEU A 98 5.75 6.70 47.50
N GLN A 99 6.60 6.67 48.53
CA GLN A 99 7.91 6.04 48.46
C GLN A 99 7.82 4.51 48.33
N LYS A 100 6.99 3.85 49.15
CA LYS A 100 6.79 2.39 49.09
C LYS A 100 6.04 1.95 47.83
N ALA A 101 5.12 2.78 47.35
CA ALA A 101 4.26 2.48 46.20
C ALA A 101 4.79 3.02 44.85
N GLY A 102 5.84 3.84 44.86
CA GLY A 102 6.33 4.57 43.69
C GLY A 102 6.83 3.69 42.55
N GLY A 103 7.37 2.50 42.85
CA GLY A 103 7.80 1.51 41.84
C GLY A 103 6.67 0.97 40.96
N ILE A 104 5.42 1.22 41.35
CA ILE A 104 4.23 0.61 40.74
C ILE A 104 3.33 1.67 40.07
N GLY A 105 3.85 2.89 39.89
CA GLY A 105 3.19 3.96 39.13
C GLY A 105 2.08 4.68 39.91
N ILE A 106 2.02 4.48 41.23
CA ILE A 106 1.15 5.24 42.13
C ILE A 106 1.73 6.64 42.29
N THR A 107 0.94 7.66 41.95
CA THR A 107 1.37 9.07 41.98
C THR A 107 0.45 9.96 42.80
N ALA A 108 -0.66 9.40 43.33
CA ALA A 108 -1.53 10.08 44.26
C ALA A 108 -1.94 9.13 45.39
N ALA A 109 -2.15 9.67 46.58
CA ALA A 109 -2.65 8.92 47.73
C ALA A 109 -3.54 9.79 48.61
N HIS A 110 -4.58 9.19 49.18
CA HIS A 110 -5.49 9.82 50.15
C HIS A 110 -5.71 8.88 51.35
N ILE A 111 -5.77 9.47 52.54
CA ILE A 111 -6.24 8.81 53.76
C ILE A 111 -7.59 9.42 54.11
N ILE A 112 -8.62 8.58 54.15
CA ILE A 112 -10.01 9.00 54.28
C ILE A 112 -10.60 8.37 55.55
N ASP A 113 -11.25 9.17 56.38
CA ASP A 113 -11.96 8.66 57.56
C ASP A 113 -13.26 7.93 57.18
N PRO A 114 -13.88 7.17 58.10
CA PRO A 114 -15.14 6.46 57.82
C PRO A 114 -16.33 7.37 57.46
N GLN A 115 -16.24 8.68 57.73
CA GLN A 115 -17.25 9.68 57.42
C GLN A 115 -17.01 10.36 56.06
N GLY A 116 -15.90 10.06 55.38
CA GLY A 116 -15.53 10.62 54.08
C GLY A 116 -14.64 11.86 54.15
N GLY A 117 -14.13 12.24 55.32
CA GLY A 117 -13.16 13.33 55.49
C GLY A 117 -11.75 12.92 55.08
N ILE A 118 -11.05 13.79 54.35
CA ILE A 118 -9.66 13.58 53.93
C ILE A 118 -8.71 13.99 55.05
N LEU A 119 -8.11 13.00 55.72
CA LEU A 119 -7.15 13.17 56.81
C LEU A 119 -5.74 13.53 56.31
N ALA A 120 -5.33 12.94 55.17
CA ALA A 120 -4.06 13.21 54.51
C ALA A 120 -4.19 13.00 53.00
N SER A 121 -3.41 13.75 52.20
CA SER A 121 -3.52 13.72 50.74
C SER A 121 -2.22 14.15 50.07
N SER A 122 -1.88 13.55 48.94
CA SER A 122 -0.80 14.03 48.04
C SER A 122 -1.10 15.40 47.44
N ASP A 123 -2.38 15.75 47.32
CA ASP A 123 -2.83 17.11 47.06
C ASP A 123 -3.19 17.77 48.40
N THR A 124 -2.27 18.59 48.91
CA THR A 124 -2.39 19.24 50.23
C THR A 124 -3.57 20.21 50.32
N THR A 125 -4.13 20.66 49.19
CA THR A 125 -5.30 21.56 49.17
C THR A 125 -6.59 20.86 49.60
N ARG A 126 -6.62 19.52 49.52
CA ARG A 126 -7.80 18.70 49.82
C ARG A 126 -7.88 18.21 51.27
N ILE A 127 -6.83 18.44 52.06
CA ILE A 127 -6.84 18.05 53.48
C ILE A 127 -7.95 18.82 54.20
N SER A 128 -8.68 18.12 55.08
CA SER A 128 -9.86 18.64 55.79
C SER A 128 -11.09 18.90 54.92
N GLN A 129 -11.07 18.50 53.64
CA GLN A 129 -12.26 18.47 52.79
C GLN A 129 -12.89 17.08 52.81
N GLY A 130 -14.19 16.99 52.52
CA GLY A 130 -14.83 15.71 52.24
C GLY A 130 -14.48 15.22 50.84
N VAL A 131 -14.44 13.90 50.65
CA VAL A 131 -14.50 13.33 49.30
C VAL A 131 -15.84 13.65 48.65
N THR A 132 -15.90 13.62 47.32
CA THR A 132 -17.18 13.82 46.63
C THR A 132 -18.17 12.71 47.00
N PRO A 133 -19.49 12.99 47.06
CA PRO A 133 -20.49 11.98 47.41
C PRO A 133 -20.42 10.73 46.53
N ASP A 134 -20.14 10.94 45.24
CA ASP A 134 -19.99 9.87 44.25
C ASP A 134 -18.76 8.98 44.54
N PHE A 135 -17.59 9.59 44.79
CA PHE A 135 -16.39 8.83 45.16
C PHE A 135 -16.59 8.08 46.49
N PHE A 136 -17.27 8.71 47.45
CA PHE A 136 -17.59 8.07 48.73
C PHE A 136 -18.47 6.83 48.57
N ALA A 137 -19.45 6.85 47.66
CA ALA A 137 -20.31 5.70 47.40
C ALA A 137 -19.50 4.47 46.93
N HIS A 138 -18.47 4.68 46.12
CA HIS A 138 -17.56 3.62 45.67
C HIS A 138 -16.65 3.07 46.78
N LEU A 139 -16.45 3.80 47.88
CA LEU A 139 -15.67 3.35 49.03
C LEU A 139 -16.44 2.42 49.99
N SER A 140 -17.75 2.23 49.78
CA SER A 140 -18.59 1.38 50.63
C SER A 140 -18.02 -0.02 50.90
N PRO A 141 -17.45 -0.76 49.91
CA PRO A 141 -16.81 -2.04 50.19
C PRO A 141 -15.60 -1.94 51.12
N ALA A 142 -14.81 -0.87 51.01
CA ALA A 142 -13.67 -0.60 51.89
C ALA A 142 -14.10 -0.24 53.31
N LEU A 143 -15.19 0.52 53.47
CA LEU A 143 -15.82 0.74 54.77
C LEU A 143 -16.31 -0.59 55.39
N GLY A 144 -16.82 -1.50 54.56
CA GLY A 144 -17.16 -2.88 54.92
C GLY A 144 -15.97 -3.82 55.10
N GLY A 145 -14.73 -3.34 54.95
CA GLY A 145 -13.52 -4.10 55.20
C GLY A 145 -12.94 -4.88 54.01
N ARG A 146 -13.36 -4.59 52.77
CA ARG A 146 -12.82 -5.23 51.56
C ARG A 146 -12.16 -4.19 50.65
N SER A 147 -10.98 -4.50 50.11
CA SER A 147 -10.37 -3.63 49.10
C SER A 147 -11.26 -3.49 47.86
N VAL A 148 -11.26 -2.31 47.23
CA VAL A 148 -12.11 -1.99 46.08
C VAL A 148 -11.31 -1.30 44.99
N PHE A 149 -11.61 -1.68 43.76
CA PHE A 149 -11.13 -1.02 42.56
C PHE A 149 -12.15 0.03 42.10
N ILE A 150 -11.68 1.21 41.74
CA ILE A 150 -12.51 2.31 41.27
C ILE A 150 -11.96 2.77 39.91
N ARG A 151 -12.82 2.69 38.90
CA ARG A 151 -12.55 3.08 37.51
C ARG A 151 -12.21 4.58 37.40
N PRO A 152 -11.52 5.01 36.33
CA PRO A 152 -11.10 6.40 36.21
C PRO A 152 -12.24 7.36 35.93
N TYR A 153 -12.27 8.49 36.65
CA TYR A 153 -13.26 9.55 36.48
C TYR A 153 -12.90 10.50 35.34
N ARG A 154 -13.91 11.12 34.71
CA ARG A 154 -13.77 12.05 33.59
C ARG A 154 -14.34 13.43 33.89
N SER A 155 -13.85 14.44 33.18
CA SER A 155 -14.32 15.83 33.31
C SER A 155 -15.83 15.87 33.03
N GLY A 156 -16.60 16.51 33.91
CA GLY A 156 -18.07 16.56 33.82
C GLY A 156 -18.83 15.46 34.58
N SER A 157 -18.16 14.44 35.13
CA SER A 157 -18.81 13.37 35.93
C SER A 157 -19.21 13.78 37.36
N GLY A 158 -19.12 15.07 37.72
CA GLY A 158 -19.31 15.54 39.10
C GLY A 158 -18.17 15.14 40.06
N ALA A 159 -17.23 14.30 39.63
CA ALA A 159 -16.02 13.97 40.36
C ALA A 159 -15.07 15.18 40.43
N GLY A 160 -14.53 15.47 41.62
CA GLY A 160 -13.62 16.59 41.83
C GLY A 160 -12.34 16.48 40.99
N PRO A 161 -11.67 17.61 40.69
CA PRO A 161 -10.54 17.68 39.74
C PRO A 161 -9.37 16.72 40.03
N GLY A 162 -9.16 16.32 41.30
CA GLY A 162 -8.11 15.37 41.68
C GLY A 162 -8.41 13.88 41.37
N LEU A 163 -9.64 13.54 41.00
CA LEU A 163 -10.04 12.16 40.66
C LEU A 163 -9.97 11.87 39.15
N LEU A 164 -9.80 12.92 38.34
CA LEU A 164 -9.84 12.85 36.88
C LEU A 164 -8.66 12.08 36.30
N GLY A 165 -8.94 11.18 35.36
CA GLY A 165 -7.93 10.45 34.58
C GLY A 165 -7.08 9.47 35.39
N ARG A 166 -7.52 9.12 36.61
CA ARG A 166 -6.80 8.23 37.54
C ARG A 166 -7.63 7.03 37.92
N VAL A 167 -7.01 5.86 37.90
CA VAL A 167 -7.57 4.65 38.48
C VAL A 167 -7.26 4.65 39.97
N TRP A 168 -8.23 4.27 40.80
CA TRP A 168 -8.05 4.22 42.24
C TRP A 168 -8.22 2.80 42.78
N VAL A 169 -7.39 2.46 43.75
CA VAL A 169 -7.59 1.26 44.57
C VAL A 169 -7.67 1.72 46.01
N ALA A 170 -8.73 1.32 46.70
CA ALA A 170 -8.95 1.67 48.09
C ALA A 170 -8.92 0.42 48.98
N ALA A 171 -8.22 0.49 50.11
CA ALA A 171 -8.14 -0.58 51.09
C ALA A 171 -8.44 -0.08 52.52
N PRO A 172 -9.09 -0.90 53.35
CA PRO A 172 -9.35 -0.56 54.75
C PRO A 172 -8.07 -0.60 55.58
N VAL A 173 -7.89 0.39 56.45
CA VAL A 173 -6.91 0.39 57.52
C VAL A 173 -7.62 -0.03 58.81
N ARG A 174 -7.12 -1.06 59.48
CA ARG A 174 -7.75 -1.68 60.65
C ARG A 174 -6.98 -1.37 61.94
N ALA A 175 -7.69 -1.17 63.04
CA ALA A 175 -7.09 -1.17 64.39
C ALA A 175 -6.83 -2.62 64.88
N ASP A 176 -6.12 -2.78 65.99
CA ASP A 176 -5.78 -4.08 66.61
C ASP A 176 -6.99 -4.96 67.00
N GLY A 177 -8.23 -4.46 66.85
CA GLY A 177 -9.49 -5.20 67.03
C GLY A 177 -10.32 -5.39 65.75
N GLY A 178 -9.73 -5.22 64.56
CA GLY A 178 -10.38 -5.46 63.27
C GLY A 178 -11.32 -4.35 62.76
N ARG A 179 -11.63 -3.35 63.58
CA ARG A 179 -12.44 -2.16 63.21
C ARG A 179 -11.71 -1.31 62.18
N VAL A 180 -12.40 -0.93 61.09
CA VAL A 180 -11.89 0.01 60.08
C VAL A 180 -11.81 1.42 60.69
N ILE A 181 -10.62 2.01 60.70
CA ILE A 181 -10.35 3.35 61.27
C ILE A 181 -10.09 4.42 60.21
N ALA A 182 -9.71 4.00 59.00
CA ALA A 182 -9.52 4.85 57.84
C ALA A 182 -9.50 3.97 56.57
N ILE A 183 -9.48 4.61 55.41
CA ILE A 183 -9.27 4.01 54.10
C ILE A 183 -8.04 4.64 53.48
N ILE A 184 -7.12 3.80 52.98
CA ILE A 184 -6.06 4.24 52.08
C ILE A 184 -6.58 4.16 50.65
N ALA A 185 -6.54 5.25 49.89
CA ALA A 185 -6.90 5.28 48.48
C ALA A 185 -5.67 5.66 47.66
N LEU A 186 -5.24 4.78 46.77
CA LEU A 186 -4.04 4.89 45.96
C LEU A 186 -4.45 5.17 44.51
N GLY A 187 -3.88 6.22 43.92
CA GLY A 187 -4.26 6.72 42.61
C GLY A 187 -3.10 6.63 41.60
N SER A 188 -3.37 6.01 40.46
CA SER A 188 -2.43 5.86 39.35
C SER A 188 -2.99 6.49 38.07
N PRO A 189 -2.18 7.17 37.24
CA PRO A 189 -2.66 7.72 35.96
C PRO A 189 -3.14 6.60 35.04
N ALA A 190 -4.34 6.74 34.48
CA ALA A 190 -4.92 5.75 33.57
C ALA A 190 -4.17 5.67 32.21
N GLY A 191 -3.50 6.75 31.80
CA GLY A 191 -2.87 6.86 30.48
C GLY A 191 -1.60 6.03 30.28
N GLU A 192 -0.82 5.75 31.33
CA GLU A 192 0.51 5.10 31.13
C GLU A 192 0.46 3.57 31.20
N ARG A 193 -0.18 3.00 32.24
CA ARG A 193 -0.19 1.54 32.45
C ARG A 193 -1.51 0.88 32.07
N PHE A 194 -2.63 1.47 32.47
CA PHE A 194 -3.96 0.93 32.16
C PHE A 194 -4.23 0.95 30.66
N ALA A 195 -3.92 2.05 29.96
CA ALA A 195 -4.03 2.09 28.50
C ALA A 195 -3.01 1.16 27.78
N ALA A 196 -1.84 0.91 28.36
CA ALA A 196 -0.81 0.05 27.75
C ALA A 196 -1.23 -1.42 27.65
N LEU A 197 -2.01 -1.93 28.62
CA LEU A 197 -2.58 -3.27 28.58
C LEU A 197 -3.32 -3.53 27.26
N PHE A 198 -4.08 -2.53 26.79
CA PHE A 198 -4.93 -2.65 25.60
C PHE A 198 -4.26 -2.20 24.30
N ARG A 199 -3.10 -1.51 24.36
CA ARG A 199 -2.33 -1.14 23.15
C ARG A 199 -1.61 -2.33 22.52
N THR A 200 -1.09 -3.24 23.34
CA THR A 200 -0.24 -4.35 22.90
C THR A 200 -1.02 -5.54 22.34
N ALA A 201 -2.33 -5.61 22.62
CA ALA A 201 -3.17 -6.76 22.31
C ALA A 201 -4.19 -6.54 21.19
N ARG A 202 -3.96 -5.55 20.33
CA ARG A 202 -4.87 -5.23 19.22
C ARG A 202 -4.77 -6.30 18.11
N PRO A 203 -5.88 -6.89 17.64
CA PRO A 203 -5.83 -7.89 16.58
C PRO A 203 -5.53 -7.29 15.21
N GLY A 204 -4.56 -7.86 14.50
CA GLY A 204 -4.31 -7.53 13.11
C GLY A 204 -3.95 -6.06 12.88
N ARG A 205 -4.22 -5.56 11.68
CA ARG A 205 -3.88 -4.18 11.29
C ARG A 205 -4.94 -3.20 11.72
N THR A 206 -6.22 -3.57 11.74
CA THR A 206 -7.36 -2.66 12.01
C THR A 206 -7.99 -2.84 13.38
N GLY A 207 -7.58 -3.86 14.15
CA GLY A 207 -8.23 -4.17 15.41
C GLY A 207 -8.05 -3.15 16.52
N GLU A 208 -9.03 -3.11 17.41
CA GLU A 208 -9.06 -2.30 18.62
C GLU A 208 -9.39 -3.16 19.82
N ALA A 209 -8.81 -2.81 20.96
CA ALA A 209 -9.19 -3.31 22.27
C ALA A 209 -9.69 -2.12 23.09
N LEU A 210 -10.98 -2.15 23.41
CA LEU A 210 -11.73 -1.05 23.99
C LEU A 210 -12.18 -1.44 25.39
N VAL A 211 -12.02 -0.51 26.31
CA VAL A 211 -12.60 -0.60 27.65
C VAL A 211 -13.52 0.59 27.81
N PHE A 212 -14.71 0.39 28.37
CA PHE A 212 -15.71 1.45 28.49
C PHE A 212 -16.62 1.27 29.71
N ASP A 213 -17.32 2.33 30.09
CA ASP A 213 -18.33 2.31 31.16
C ASP A 213 -19.76 2.09 30.65
N ALA A 214 -20.73 2.08 31.56
CA ALA A 214 -22.12 1.74 31.23
C ALA A 214 -22.74 2.72 30.24
N GLU A 215 -22.26 3.96 30.24
CA GLU A 215 -22.69 5.04 29.36
C GLU A 215 -21.94 5.06 28.02
N GLY A 216 -21.01 4.12 27.81
CA GLY A 216 -20.22 3.93 26.60
C GLY A 216 -18.97 4.81 26.53
N TRP A 217 -18.56 5.46 27.62
CA TRP A 217 -17.34 6.26 27.61
C TRP A 217 -16.11 5.37 27.65
N LEU A 218 -15.13 5.67 26.79
CA LEU A 218 -13.90 4.91 26.74
C LEU A 218 -13.08 5.07 28.04
N LEU A 219 -12.59 4.00 28.63
CA LEU A 219 -11.63 4.05 29.72
C LEU A 219 -10.21 3.78 29.20
N SER A 220 -10.09 3.11 28.05
CA SER A 220 -8.82 2.90 27.34
C SER A 220 -8.55 3.97 26.27
N GLU A 221 -7.29 4.04 25.83
CA GLU A 221 -6.89 4.88 24.69
C GLU A 221 -7.25 4.18 23.36
N SER A 222 -8.06 4.84 22.55
CA SER A 222 -8.37 4.41 21.18
C SER A 222 -7.13 4.47 20.29
N ARG A 223 -7.04 3.59 19.29
CA ARG A 223 -5.98 3.69 18.27
C ARG A 223 -6.10 4.94 17.40
N HIS A 224 -7.30 5.54 17.38
CA HIS A 224 -7.68 6.72 16.62
C HIS A 224 -7.76 7.96 17.53
N ALA A 225 -7.00 7.98 18.63
CA ALA A 225 -7.06 9.07 19.61
C ALA A 225 -6.80 10.45 18.98
N ASP A 226 -5.87 10.56 18.02
CA ASP A 226 -5.58 11.82 17.32
C ASP A 226 -6.69 12.21 16.34
N ASP A 227 -7.25 11.26 15.60
CA ASP A 227 -8.37 11.49 14.70
C ASP A 227 -9.61 11.98 15.47
N LEU A 228 -9.88 11.38 16.64
CA LEU A 228 -10.97 11.79 17.53
C LEU A 228 -10.75 13.20 18.08
N ARG A 229 -9.51 13.53 18.49
CA ARG A 229 -9.14 14.88 18.98
C ARG A 229 -9.33 15.94 17.89
N GLN A 230 -8.91 15.66 16.66
CA GLN A 230 -9.06 16.59 15.54
C GLN A 230 -10.53 16.85 15.17
N ARG A 231 -11.39 15.84 15.33
CA ARG A 231 -12.82 15.93 15.02
C ARG A 231 -13.67 16.51 16.15
N GLY A 232 -13.06 16.85 17.30
CA GLY A 232 -13.79 17.30 18.48
C GLY A 232 -14.77 16.26 19.03
N LEU A 233 -14.59 14.99 18.67
CA LEU A 233 -15.49 13.92 19.09
C LEU A 233 -15.18 13.52 20.53
N ALA A 234 -16.23 13.48 21.35
CA ALA A 234 -16.15 12.97 22.71
C ALA A 234 -15.74 11.50 22.67
N HIS A 235 -14.74 11.09 23.47
CA HIS A 235 -14.20 9.71 23.52
C HIS A 235 -15.23 8.70 24.07
N ARG A 236 -16.30 8.45 23.30
CA ARG A 236 -17.49 7.68 23.64
C ARG A 236 -17.86 6.78 22.47
N LEU A 237 -18.24 5.55 22.76
CA LEU A 237 -18.69 4.55 21.80
C LEU A 237 -20.13 4.84 21.37
N VAL A 238 -20.31 5.95 20.67
CA VAL A 238 -21.58 6.34 20.05
C VAL A 238 -21.43 6.47 18.55
N MET A 239 -22.53 6.29 17.83
CA MET A 239 -22.63 6.54 16.41
C MET A 239 -22.56 8.05 16.14
N PRO A 240 -21.71 8.55 15.21
CA PRO A 240 -21.57 9.98 14.96
C PRO A 240 -22.86 10.70 14.53
N GLU A 241 -23.75 9.99 13.82
CA GLU A 241 -24.97 10.58 13.26
C GLU A 241 -26.15 10.60 14.24
N THR A 242 -26.25 9.60 15.12
CA THR A 242 -27.42 9.40 15.98
C THR A 242 -27.13 9.62 17.45
N GLU A 243 -25.86 9.76 17.84
CA GLU A 243 -25.37 9.82 19.22
C GLU A 243 -25.81 8.65 20.12
N THR A 244 -26.37 7.59 19.53
CA THR A 244 -26.72 6.36 20.25
C THR A 244 -25.50 5.49 20.43
N LEU A 245 -25.47 4.68 21.49
CA LEU A 245 -24.39 3.70 21.70
C LEU A 245 -24.17 2.84 20.45
N THR A 246 -22.91 2.52 20.16
CA THR A 246 -22.58 1.53 19.13
C THR A 246 -23.27 0.22 19.48
N ARG A 247 -23.55 -0.61 18.47
CA ARG A 247 -24.27 -1.88 18.65
C ARG A 247 -23.59 -2.77 19.70
N LEU A 248 -22.25 -2.79 19.71
CA LEU A 248 -21.46 -3.51 20.70
C LEU A 248 -21.61 -2.92 22.10
N ALA A 249 -21.45 -1.59 22.25
CA ALA A 249 -21.55 -0.95 23.56
C ALA A 249 -22.95 -1.09 24.16
N ALA A 250 -24.00 -0.93 23.33
CA ALA A 250 -25.37 -1.17 23.74
C ALA A 250 -25.61 -2.63 24.19
N ALA A 251 -25.08 -3.61 23.46
CA ALA A 251 -25.20 -5.02 23.83
C ALA A 251 -24.51 -5.31 25.17
N ALA A 252 -23.33 -4.74 25.41
CA ALA A 252 -22.59 -4.92 26.64
C ALA A 252 -23.26 -4.24 27.85
N SER A 253 -23.63 -2.96 27.72
CA SER A 253 -24.26 -2.20 28.80
C SER A 253 -25.62 -2.79 29.20
N THR A 254 -26.41 -3.28 28.25
CA THR A 254 -27.72 -3.94 28.55
C THR A 254 -27.55 -5.30 29.21
N ALA A 255 -26.41 -5.97 29.01
CA ALA A 255 -26.12 -7.26 29.63
C ALA A 255 -25.61 -7.15 31.07
N ARG A 256 -25.32 -5.94 31.57
CA ARG A 256 -24.81 -5.68 32.93
C ARG A 256 -25.56 -6.42 34.04
N MET A 257 -26.89 -6.43 33.98
CA MET A 257 -27.75 -7.05 35.00
C MET A 257 -28.03 -8.54 34.77
N ARG A 258 -27.48 -9.14 33.70
CA ARG A 258 -27.72 -10.55 33.36
C ARG A 258 -26.82 -11.50 34.15
N SER A 259 -26.99 -12.81 33.96
CA SER A 259 -26.15 -13.84 34.56
C SER A 259 -24.72 -13.83 33.96
N ALA A 260 -23.73 -14.37 34.67
CA ALA A 260 -22.31 -14.29 34.26
C ALA A 260 -22.04 -14.86 32.85
N GLY A 261 -22.72 -15.95 32.46
CA GLY A 261 -22.58 -16.53 31.12
C GLY A 261 -23.17 -15.69 29.98
N GLU A 262 -24.09 -14.78 30.31
CA GLU A 262 -24.80 -13.89 29.37
C GLU A 262 -24.19 -12.48 29.32
N ARG A 263 -23.19 -12.19 30.14
CA ARG A 263 -22.41 -10.94 30.16
C ARG A 263 -21.31 -10.92 29.11
N GLN A 264 -21.45 -11.70 28.05
CA GLN A 264 -20.50 -11.74 26.95
C GLN A 264 -21.24 -12.02 25.65
N GLY A 265 -20.67 -11.58 24.54
CA GLY A 265 -21.30 -11.78 23.24
C GLY A 265 -20.35 -11.55 22.08
N LEU A 266 -20.81 -12.01 20.91
CA LEU A 266 -20.07 -11.97 19.66
C LEU A 266 -20.97 -11.36 18.58
N LEU A 267 -20.43 -10.40 17.84
CA LEU A 267 -21.09 -9.71 16.74
C LEU A 267 -20.28 -9.93 15.46
N LEU A 268 -20.56 -11.04 14.77
CA LEU A 268 -19.89 -11.41 13.51
C LEU A 268 -20.54 -10.83 12.25
N ALA A 269 -21.79 -10.36 12.38
CA ALA A 269 -22.43 -9.58 11.33
C ALA A 269 -21.85 -8.17 11.35
N PRO A 270 -21.35 -7.63 10.22
CA PRO A 270 -20.79 -6.29 10.16
C PRO A 270 -21.74 -5.24 10.74
N TYR A 271 -21.19 -4.34 11.54
CA TYR A 271 -21.89 -3.18 12.08
C TYR A 271 -20.95 -1.98 12.10
N ALA A 272 -21.52 -0.78 12.00
CA ALA A 272 -20.73 0.44 12.04
C ALA A 272 -20.20 0.72 13.46
N ASN A 273 -18.91 1.00 13.58
CA ASN A 273 -18.30 1.46 14.82
C ASN A 273 -18.48 2.97 15.02
N TYR A 274 -17.85 3.52 16.06
CA TYR A 274 -17.89 4.95 16.40
C TYR A 274 -17.19 5.86 15.36
N LEU A 275 -16.50 5.29 14.37
CA LEU A 275 -15.92 6.00 13.22
C LEU A 275 -16.76 5.84 11.93
N GLY A 276 -17.80 5.00 11.95
CA GLY A 276 -18.62 4.67 10.79
C GLY A 276 -18.08 3.52 9.94
N ASN A 277 -17.01 2.85 10.35
CA ASN A 277 -16.45 1.71 9.63
C ASN A 277 -17.18 0.42 9.98
N ASP A 278 -17.37 -0.46 9.00
CA ASP A 278 -17.94 -1.79 9.20
C ASP A 278 -16.95 -2.70 9.93
N VAL A 279 -17.28 -3.05 11.17
CA VAL A 279 -16.49 -3.90 12.06
C VAL A 279 -17.26 -5.15 12.49
N ILE A 280 -16.52 -6.13 12.99
CA ILE A 280 -17.03 -7.23 13.80
C ILE A 280 -16.34 -7.19 15.16
N GLY A 281 -16.94 -7.80 16.19
CA GLY A 281 -16.35 -7.73 17.52
C GLY A 281 -16.86 -8.73 18.52
N ALA A 282 -16.16 -8.79 19.64
CA ALA A 282 -16.50 -9.57 20.83
C ALA A 282 -16.51 -8.63 22.04
N TRP A 283 -17.36 -8.90 23.03
CA TRP A 283 -17.44 -8.10 24.23
C TRP A 283 -17.72 -8.94 25.48
N ARG A 284 -17.28 -8.45 26.64
CA ARG A 284 -17.60 -8.97 27.96
C ARG A 284 -17.83 -7.83 28.95
N TRP A 285 -18.83 -7.98 29.82
CA TRP A 285 -19.12 -7.06 30.91
C TRP A 285 -18.64 -7.61 32.24
N LEU A 286 -17.76 -6.87 32.91
CA LEU A 286 -17.21 -7.18 34.24
C LEU A 286 -18.04 -6.45 35.30
N ALA A 287 -19.05 -7.14 35.83
CA ALA A 287 -20.00 -6.51 36.74
C ALA A 287 -19.36 -6.05 38.06
N ASP A 288 -18.35 -6.76 38.56
CA ASP A 288 -17.65 -6.41 39.81
C ASP A 288 -16.85 -5.10 39.70
N HIS A 289 -16.63 -4.63 38.46
CA HIS A 289 -15.87 -3.41 38.17
C HIS A 289 -16.70 -2.36 37.43
N ASP A 290 -17.94 -2.69 37.03
CA ASP A 290 -18.82 -1.84 36.20
C ASP A 290 -18.16 -1.38 34.89
N ILE A 291 -17.48 -2.32 34.22
CA ILE A 291 -16.69 -2.05 33.01
C ILE A 291 -17.04 -3.05 31.90
N GLY A 292 -17.18 -2.54 30.67
CA GLY A 292 -17.20 -3.33 29.45
C GLY A 292 -15.80 -3.43 28.82
N VAL A 293 -15.41 -4.64 28.42
CA VAL A 293 -14.22 -4.90 27.60
C VAL A 293 -14.68 -5.41 26.24
N ALA A 294 -14.10 -4.88 25.17
CA ALA A 294 -14.45 -5.25 23.82
C ALA A 294 -13.24 -5.30 22.91
N ILE A 295 -13.35 -6.14 21.89
CA ILE A 295 -12.40 -6.23 20.80
C ILE A 295 -13.17 -6.07 19.51
N GLU A 296 -12.73 -5.13 18.67
CA GLU A 296 -13.30 -4.89 17.35
C GLU A 296 -12.23 -5.06 16.28
N MET A 297 -12.62 -5.44 15.07
CA MET A 297 -11.76 -5.46 13.89
C MET A 297 -12.58 -5.19 12.63
N GLU A 298 -11.98 -4.58 11.60
CA GLU A 298 -12.70 -4.27 10.37
C GLU A 298 -13.16 -5.56 9.67
N ALA A 299 -14.42 -5.58 9.24
CA ALA A 299 -15.02 -6.73 8.57
C ALA A 299 -14.30 -7.07 7.26
N GLY A 300 -13.79 -6.05 6.55
CA GLY A 300 -12.97 -6.23 5.35
C GLY A 300 -11.68 -7.01 5.60
N GLU A 301 -10.96 -6.70 6.69
CA GLU A 301 -9.77 -7.46 7.08
C GLU A 301 -10.13 -8.87 7.60
N ALA A 302 -11.19 -8.97 8.40
CA ALA A 302 -11.64 -10.24 8.97
C ALA A 302 -12.02 -11.27 7.89
N TYR A 303 -12.71 -10.82 6.84
CA TYR A 303 -13.30 -11.67 5.79
C TYR A 303 -12.63 -11.56 4.41
N ALA A 304 -11.50 -10.84 4.27
CA ALA A 304 -10.75 -10.78 3.00
C ALA A 304 -10.48 -12.15 2.34
N PRO A 305 -10.10 -13.21 3.08
CA PRO A 305 -9.93 -14.55 2.48
C PRO A 305 -11.21 -15.09 1.82
N LEU A 306 -12.38 -14.76 2.37
CA LEU A 306 -13.67 -15.18 1.83
C LEU A 306 -13.96 -14.49 0.50
N THR A 307 -13.60 -13.21 0.36
CA THR A 307 -13.75 -12.44 -0.88
C THR A 307 -12.90 -13.03 -2.00
N TYR A 308 -11.64 -13.39 -1.73
CA TYR A 308 -10.80 -14.06 -2.73
C TYR A 308 -11.34 -15.43 -3.14
N LEU A 309 -11.86 -16.19 -2.17
CA LEU A 309 -12.50 -17.48 -2.43
C LEU A 309 -13.75 -17.31 -3.31
N GLN A 310 -14.57 -16.29 -3.07
CA GLN A 310 -15.75 -15.97 -3.88
C GLN A 310 -15.37 -15.66 -5.34
N ILE A 311 -14.35 -14.83 -5.54
CA ILE A 311 -13.85 -14.50 -6.88
C ILE A 311 -13.35 -15.76 -7.59
N GLY A 312 -12.56 -16.58 -6.90
CA GLY A 312 -12.06 -17.85 -7.45
C GLY A 312 -13.20 -18.80 -7.87
N PHE A 313 -14.20 -18.98 -7.00
CA PHE A 313 -15.38 -19.77 -7.34
C PHE A 313 -16.18 -19.19 -8.50
N ALA A 314 -16.36 -17.86 -8.56
CA ALA A 314 -17.05 -17.20 -9.66
C ALA A 314 -16.34 -17.41 -11.00
N VAL A 315 -15.00 -17.35 -11.02
CA VAL A 315 -14.18 -17.64 -12.20
C VAL A 315 -14.35 -19.10 -12.62
N VAL A 316 -14.26 -20.05 -11.69
CA VAL A 316 -14.46 -21.48 -12.00
C VAL A 316 -15.85 -21.75 -12.55
N LEU A 317 -16.89 -21.15 -11.96
CA LEU A 317 -18.27 -21.27 -12.45
C LEU A 317 -18.45 -20.64 -13.83
N LEU A 318 -17.80 -19.51 -14.11
CA LEU A 318 -17.82 -18.86 -15.41
C LEU A 318 -17.11 -19.73 -16.46
N LEU A 319 -15.96 -20.30 -16.12
CA LEU A 319 -15.23 -21.24 -16.99
C LEU A 319 -16.06 -22.50 -17.27
N MET A 320 -16.69 -23.09 -16.25
CA MET A 320 -17.59 -24.23 -16.42
C MET A 320 -18.81 -23.88 -17.27
N GLY A 321 -19.39 -22.70 -17.07
CA GLY A 321 -20.49 -22.18 -17.90
C GLY A 321 -20.07 -22.01 -19.35
N ALA A 322 -18.87 -21.50 -19.61
CA ALA A 322 -18.32 -21.36 -20.96
C ALA A 322 -18.06 -22.72 -21.63
N VAL A 323 -17.46 -23.68 -20.90
CA VAL A 323 -17.27 -25.06 -21.37
C VAL A 323 -18.62 -25.71 -21.69
N TRP A 324 -19.63 -25.49 -20.85
CA TRP A 324 -20.96 -26.03 -21.08
C TRP A 324 -21.65 -25.40 -22.30
N LEU A 325 -21.58 -24.07 -22.43
CA LEU A 325 -22.11 -23.33 -23.57
C LEU A 325 -21.46 -23.80 -24.89
N SER A 326 -20.17 -24.16 -24.85
CA SER A 326 -19.46 -24.71 -26.01
C SER A 326 -20.02 -26.05 -26.51
N GLY A 327 -20.62 -26.86 -25.64
CA GLY A 327 -21.25 -28.14 -26.00
C GLY A 327 -22.64 -28.02 -26.65
N PHE A 328 -23.26 -26.83 -26.60
CA PHE A 328 -24.55 -26.53 -27.22
C PHE A 328 -24.42 -25.75 -28.54
N LEU A 329 -23.22 -25.28 -28.88
CA LEU A 329 -22.94 -24.67 -30.17
C LEU A 329 -22.97 -25.73 -31.29
N PRO A 330 -23.61 -25.45 -32.45
CA PRO A 330 -23.54 -26.34 -33.59
C PRO A 330 -22.07 -26.62 -33.97
N PRO A 331 -21.69 -27.86 -34.32
CA PRO A 331 -20.29 -28.19 -34.68
C PRO A 331 -19.74 -27.34 -35.83
N GLN A 332 -20.63 -26.70 -36.61
CA GLN A 332 -20.29 -25.78 -37.69
C GLN A 332 -19.85 -24.39 -37.20
N THR A 333 -20.32 -23.91 -36.04
CA THR A 333 -19.87 -22.66 -35.41
C THR A 333 -18.64 -22.85 -34.53
N LEU A 334 -18.47 -24.03 -33.91
CA LEU A 334 -17.23 -24.38 -33.21
C LEU A 334 -16.05 -24.52 -34.18
N ALA A 335 -16.29 -25.04 -35.39
CA ALA A 335 -15.29 -25.10 -36.46
C ALA A 335 -14.90 -23.74 -37.03
N SER A 336 -15.77 -22.71 -36.97
CA SER A 336 -15.44 -21.34 -37.42
C SER A 336 -14.76 -20.50 -36.33
N LEU A 337 -15.02 -20.79 -35.06
CA LEU A 337 -14.32 -20.18 -33.91
C LEU A 337 -12.92 -20.78 -33.70
N LEU A 338 -12.76 -22.10 -33.80
CA LEU A 338 -11.45 -22.76 -33.70
C LEU A 338 -10.57 -22.53 -34.95
N ARG A 339 -11.16 -22.26 -36.13
CA ARG A 339 -10.38 -21.84 -37.31
C ARG A 339 -9.87 -20.39 -37.22
N ARG A 340 -10.42 -19.55 -36.34
CA ARG A 340 -9.97 -18.16 -36.16
C ARG A 340 -8.72 -18.01 -35.30
N GLU A 341 -8.41 -18.96 -34.41
CA GLU A 341 -7.15 -18.94 -33.63
C GLU A 341 -6.05 -19.84 -34.23
N GLY A 342 -6.39 -20.73 -35.17
CA GLY A 342 -5.42 -21.59 -35.87
C GLY A 342 -4.98 -21.07 -37.25
N GLN A 343 -5.67 -20.09 -37.83
CA GLN A 343 -5.14 -19.37 -38.98
C GLN A 343 -4.18 -18.32 -38.44
N ALA A 344 -2.90 -18.67 -38.44
CA ALA A 344 -1.81 -17.72 -38.52
C ALA A 344 -2.20 -16.57 -39.44
N ARG A 345 -2.56 -15.42 -38.85
CA ARG A 345 -2.73 -14.18 -39.60
C ARG A 345 -1.41 -14.00 -40.34
N GLN A 346 -1.48 -14.03 -41.66
CA GLN A 346 -0.32 -13.92 -42.51
C GLN A 346 -0.23 -12.47 -42.98
N LEU A 347 0.93 -11.86 -42.80
CA LEU A 347 1.25 -10.53 -43.29
C LEU A 347 2.48 -10.66 -44.20
N GLY A 348 2.27 -10.50 -45.51
CA GLY A 348 3.30 -10.76 -46.51
C GLY A 348 3.91 -12.17 -46.37
N PRO A 349 5.25 -12.31 -46.34
CA PRO A 349 5.92 -13.61 -46.20
C PRO A 349 5.97 -14.12 -44.75
N TYR A 350 5.31 -13.45 -43.79
CA TYR A 350 5.42 -13.75 -42.37
C TYR A 350 4.14 -14.36 -41.80
N ARG A 351 4.34 -15.37 -40.95
CA ARG A 351 3.30 -16.00 -40.13
C ARG A 351 3.36 -15.41 -38.72
N LEU A 352 2.31 -14.73 -38.29
CA LEU A 352 2.21 -14.27 -36.89
C LEU A 352 2.10 -15.47 -35.94
N ILE A 353 2.84 -15.43 -34.84
CA ILE A 353 2.89 -16.47 -33.80
C ILE A 353 2.10 -16.03 -32.57
N ARG A 354 2.50 -14.91 -31.96
CA ARG A 354 1.87 -14.35 -30.75
C ARG A 354 2.09 -12.85 -30.68
N GLN A 355 1.24 -12.13 -29.97
CA GLN A 355 1.47 -10.72 -29.67
C GLN A 355 2.56 -10.59 -28.61
N ILE A 356 3.49 -9.64 -28.80
CA ILE A 356 4.60 -9.34 -27.87
C ILE A 356 4.57 -7.90 -27.35
N GLY A 357 3.74 -7.05 -27.92
CA GLY A 357 3.53 -5.68 -27.43
C GLY A 357 2.22 -5.08 -27.91
N GLU A 358 1.66 -4.19 -27.11
CA GLU A 358 0.51 -3.36 -27.47
C GLU A 358 0.82 -1.89 -27.19
N GLY A 359 0.59 -1.04 -28.19
CA GLY A 359 0.67 0.41 -28.07
C GLY A 359 -0.64 1.09 -28.45
N ALA A 360 -0.72 2.40 -28.20
CA ALA A 360 -1.88 3.21 -28.54
C ALA A 360 -2.22 3.19 -30.05
N LEU A 361 -1.18 3.16 -30.90
CA LEU A 361 -1.31 3.29 -32.36
C LEU A 361 -0.98 1.99 -33.13
N SER A 362 -0.48 0.96 -32.44
CA SER A 362 0.03 -0.25 -33.10
C SER A 362 0.11 -1.45 -32.16
N ASN A 363 0.05 -2.65 -32.72
CA ASN A 363 0.34 -3.91 -32.03
C ASN A 363 1.62 -4.52 -32.59
N VAL A 364 2.45 -5.11 -31.73
CA VAL A 364 3.69 -5.80 -32.13
C VAL A 364 3.52 -7.31 -31.91
N TYR A 365 3.84 -8.10 -32.92
CA TYR A 365 3.71 -9.56 -32.90
C TYR A 365 5.07 -10.22 -33.15
N LEU A 366 5.36 -11.29 -32.41
CA LEU A 366 6.37 -12.26 -32.82
C LEU A 366 5.82 -13.00 -34.04
N ALA A 367 6.62 -13.05 -35.09
CA ALA A 367 6.30 -13.72 -36.34
C ALA A 367 7.49 -14.56 -36.79
N GLN A 368 7.23 -15.47 -37.74
CA GLN A 368 8.27 -16.25 -38.39
C GLN A 368 8.15 -16.07 -39.90
N HIS A 369 9.28 -15.75 -40.54
CA HIS A 369 9.36 -15.72 -41.99
C HIS A 369 9.13 -17.14 -42.55
N ARG A 370 8.17 -17.31 -43.46
CA ARG A 370 7.68 -18.65 -43.86
C ARG A 370 8.77 -19.54 -44.47
N MET A 371 9.60 -18.98 -45.35
CA MET A 371 10.66 -19.71 -46.05
C MET A 371 11.94 -19.81 -45.22
N LEU A 372 12.49 -18.67 -44.77
CA LEU A 372 13.73 -18.60 -44.00
C LEU A 372 13.63 -19.15 -42.57
N LYS A 373 12.43 -19.37 -42.04
CA LYS A 373 12.16 -19.78 -40.64
C LYS A 373 12.77 -18.87 -39.56
N ARG A 374 13.27 -17.70 -39.95
CA ARG A 374 13.83 -16.68 -39.08
C ARG A 374 12.73 -16.00 -38.25
N PRO A 375 12.93 -15.77 -36.94
CA PRO A 375 12.03 -14.95 -36.14
C PRO A 375 12.10 -13.48 -36.57
N ALA A 376 10.96 -12.79 -36.51
CA ALA A 376 10.83 -11.36 -36.80
C ALA A 376 9.78 -10.75 -35.86
N ALA A 377 9.94 -9.47 -35.54
CA ALA A 377 8.89 -8.70 -34.90
C ALA A 377 8.09 -7.96 -35.99
N ILE A 378 6.76 -8.05 -35.97
CA ILE A 378 5.89 -7.34 -36.92
C ILE A 378 5.06 -6.33 -36.17
N LYS A 379 5.25 -5.06 -36.50
CA LYS A 379 4.40 -3.98 -36.01
C LYS A 379 3.28 -3.76 -37.01
N VAL A 380 2.06 -3.86 -36.51
CA VAL A 380 0.81 -3.66 -37.27
C VAL A 380 0.14 -2.41 -36.73
N LEU A 381 -0.10 -1.44 -37.59
CA LEU A 381 -0.75 -0.19 -37.19
C LEU A 381 -2.26 -0.43 -37.03
N LYS A 382 -2.85 0.15 -35.99
CA LYS A 382 -4.30 0.05 -35.74
C LYS A 382 -5.03 0.83 -36.84
N PRO A 383 -6.20 0.36 -37.34
CA PRO A 383 -6.96 1.10 -38.34
C PRO A 383 -7.39 2.45 -37.74
N GLN A 384 -6.80 3.54 -38.21
CA GLN A 384 -7.32 4.89 -37.98
C GLN A 384 -7.90 5.41 -39.29
N THR A 385 -8.61 6.53 -39.24
CA THR A 385 -9.12 7.25 -40.41
C THR A 385 -7.92 7.81 -41.20
N THR A 386 -7.19 6.95 -41.90
CA THR A 386 -5.96 7.28 -42.62
C THR A 386 -6.32 7.81 -44.00
N SER A 387 -5.93 9.04 -44.33
CA SER A 387 -5.96 9.55 -45.70
C SER A 387 -4.86 8.90 -46.55
N ASP A 388 -5.03 8.87 -47.87
CA ASP A 388 -3.99 8.35 -48.79
C ASP A 388 -2.65 9.10 -48.64
N GLU A 389 -2.71 10.38 -48.25
CA GLU A 389 -1.55 11.22 -47.96
C GLU A 389 -0.76 10.73 -46.74
N TRP A 390 -1.45 10.28 -45.68
CA TRP A 390 -0.81 9.71 -44.50
C TRP A 390 -0.02 8.45 -44.86
N THR A 391 -0.61 7.55 -45.65
CA THR A 391 0.03 6.28 -46.05
C THR A 391 1.26 6.49 -46.93
N ALA A 392 1.20 7.39 -47.91
CA ALA A 392 2.32 7.67 -48.82
C ALA A 392 3.51 8.36 -48.13
N ARG A 393 3.22 9.12 -47.08
CA ARG A 393 4.19 9.88 -46.30
C ARG A 393 4.82 8.93 -45.25
N PHE A 394 4.05 8.02 -44.64
CA PHE A 394 4.53 6.93 -43.78
C PHE A 394 5.46 5.94 -44.52
N GLN A 395 5.08 5.53 -45.73
CA GLN A 395 5.90 4.64 -46.57
C GLN A 395 7.29 5.22 -46.86
N ARG A 396 7.38 6.53 -47.11
CA ARG A 396 8.65 7.21 -47.32
C ARG A 396 9.54 7.15 -46.08
N GLU A 397 8.97 7.35 -44.89
CA GLU A 397 9.75 7.29 -43.65
C GLU A 397 10.26 5.87 -43.34
N VAL A 398 9.43 4.84 -43.55
CA VAL A 398 9.85 3.43 -43.39
C VAL A 398 10.95 3.09 -44.38
N GLN A 399 10.85 3.57 -45.62
CA GLN A 399 11.87 3.38 -46.65
C GLN A 399 13.19 4.08 -46.32
N SER A 400 13.15 5.28 -45.72
CA SER A 400 14.36 5.96 -45.24
C SER A 400 14.97 5.22 -44.05
N ALA A 401 14.16 4.77 -43.10
CA ALA A 401 14.62 4.02 -41.93
C ALA A 401 15.18 2.63 -42.30
N SER A 402 14.67 1.98 -43.36
CA SER A 402 15.19 0.68 -43.81
C SER A 402 16.55 0.74 -44.49
N GLN A 403 17.04 1.95 -44.84
CA GLN A 403 18.39 2.15 -45.39
C GLN A 403 19.46 2.26 -44.30
N LEU A 404 19.06 2.44 -43.03
CA LEU A 404 19.98 2.48 -41.90
C LEU A 404 20.53 1.07 -41.64
N GLY A 405 21.83 0.97 -41.41
CA GLY A 405 22.57 -0.29 -41.28
C GLY A 405 23.48 -0.38 -40.07
N HIS A 406 23.53 0.64 -39.20
CA HIS A 406 24.39 0.62 -38.04
C HIS A 406 23.98 -0.51 -37.08
N PRO A 407 24.93 -1.23 -36.46
CA PRO A 407 24.61 -2.33 -35.53
C PRO A 407 23.70 -1.94 -34.37
N ASN A 408 23.74 -0.67 -33.94
CA ASN A 408 22.88 -0.13 -32.88
C ASN A 408 21.51 0.39 -33.35
N THR A 409 21.21 0.32 -34.64
CA THR A 409 19.91 0.67 -35.23
C THR A 409 19.09 -0.62 -35.42
N ILE A 410 17.79 -0.57 -35.11
CA ILE A 410 16.86 -1.65 -35.46
C ILE A 410 16.85 -1.89 -36.98
N THR A 411 17.04 -3.13 -37.42
CA THR A 411 16.94 -3.48 -38.84
C THR A 411 15.49 -3.75 -39.23
N ILE A 412 15.00 -3.00 -40.22
CA ILE A 412 13.70 -3.25 -40.87
C ILE A 412 13.92 -4.20 -42.06
N TYR A 413 13.17 -5.29 -42.11
CA TYR A 413 13.28 -6.29 -43.16
C TYR A 413 12.33 -6.05 -44.33
N ASP A 414 11.10 -5.65 -44.04
CA ASP A 414 10.03 -5.56 -45.06
C ASP A 414 8.89 -4.69 -44.55
N TYR A 415 8.02 -4.23 -45.44
CA TYR A 415 6.79 -3.53 -45.09
C TYR A 415 5.70 -3.73 -46.15
N GLY A 416 4.46 -3.52 -45.76
CA GLY A 416 3.35 -3.63 -46.70
C GLY A 416 2.00 -3.34 -46.09
N THR A 417 0.96 -3.67 -46.85
CA THR A 417 -0.43 -3.52 -46.44
C THR A 417 -1.04 -4.91 -46.23
N GLY A 418 -1.73 -5.09 -45.12
CA GLY A 418 -2.39 -6.33 -44.74
C GLY A 418 -3.75 -6.51 -45.44
N PRO A 419 -4.39 -7.67 -45.28
CA PRO A 419 -5.67 -7.98 -45.92
C PRO A 419 -6.84 -7.08 -45.52
N SER A 420 -6.76 -6.39 -44.39
CA SER A 420 -7.77 -5.44 -43.89
C SER A 420 -7.32 -3.98 -44.05
N SER A 421 -6.42 -3.72 -45.00
CA SER A 421 -5.83 -2.41 -45.30
C SER A 421 -4.99 -1.82 -44.17
N GLU A 422 -4.58 -2.63 -43.19
CA GLU A 422 -3.68 -2.21 -42.12
C GLU A 422 -2.23 -2.18 -42.61
N PHE A 423 -1.51 -1.09 -42.37
CA PHE A 423 -0.08 -1.05 -42.66
C PHE A 423 0.70 -1.88 -41.64
N TRP A 424 1.72 -2.59 -42.10
CA TRP A 424 2.64 -3.34 -41.25
C TRP A 424 4.08 -3.21 -41.74
N TYR A 425 5.03 -3.35 -40.81
CA TYR A 425 6.43 -3.57 -41.14
C TYR A 425 7.03 -4.66 -40.26
N ALA A 426 7.95 -5.42 -40.85
CA ALA A 426 8.72 -6.47 -40.21
C ALA A 426 10.12 -5.96 -39.87
N MET A 427 10.57 -6.24 -38.66
CA MET A 427 11.88 -5.86 -38.14
C MET A 427 12.54 -7.03 -37.40
N GLU A 428 13.82 -6.88 -37.10
CA GLU A 428 14.54 -7.86 -36.31
C GLU A 428 13.83 -8.13 -34.97
N TYR A 429 13.72 -9.40 -34.61
CA TYR A 429 13.28 -9.78 -33.29
C TYR A 429 14.46 -9.70 -32.32
N LEU A 430 14.29 -8.93 -31.25
CA LEU A 430 15.33 -8.66 -30.26
C LEU A 430 15.02 -9.35 -28.93
N GLU A 431 16.00 -10.06 -28.40
CA GLU A 431 15.96 -10.64 -27.06
C GLU A 431 16.69 -9.71 -26.10
N GLY A 432 15.95 -9.11 -25.16
CA GLY A 432 16.51 -8.12 -24.24
C GLY A 432 15.46 -7.37 -23.43
N LEU A 433 15.88 -6.26 -22.85
CA LEU A 433 15.06 -5.37 -22.02
C LEU A 433 15.00 -3.99 -22.67
N SER A 434 13.84 -3.33 -22.63
CA SER A 434 13.84 -1.88 -22.82
C SER A 434 14.58 -1.20 -21.66
N LEU A 435 15.11 0.01 -21.86
CA LEU A 435 15.72 0.75 -20.75
C LEU A 435 14.70 1.11 -19.66
N SER A 436 13.40 1.21 -20.00
CA SER A 436 12.32 1.33 -19.02
C SER A 436 12.24 0.08 -18.15
N ASP A 437 12.17 -1.12 -18.77
CA ASP A 437 12.15 -2.39 -18.04
C ASP A 437 13.39 -2.59 -17.19
N LEU A 438 14.57 -2.18 -17.70
CA LEU A 438 15.83 -2.28 -16.98
C LEU A 438 15.77 -1.50 -15.66
N VAL A 439 15.34 -0.24 -15.72
CA VAL A 439 15.31 0.64 -14.54
C VAL A 439 14.15 0.28 -13.61
N GLU A 440 12.98 -0.04 -14.13
CA GLU A 440 11.81 -0.42 -13.32
C GLU A 440 12.05 -1.71 -12.52
N ARG A 441 12.76 -2.69 -13.11
CA ARG A 441 13.00 -3.99 -12.46
C ARG A 441 14.25 -4.01 -11.60
N TYR A 442 15.32 -3.32 -12.02
CA TYR A 442 16.64 -3.43 -11.39
C TYR A 442 17.15 -2.13 -10.77
N GLY A 443 16.38 -1.04 -10.89
CA GLY A 443 16.75 0.27 -10.37
C GLY A 443 17.72 1.05 -11.28
N PRO A 444 18.24 2.19 -10.78
CA PRO A 444 19.21 3.01 -11.51
C PRO A 444 20.46 2.20 -11.90
N VAL A 445 21.11 2.57 -13.00
CA VAL A 445 22.31 1.87 -13.49
C VAL A 445 23.61 2.59 -13.11
N PRO A 446 24.74 1.87 -12.96
CA PRO A 446 26.03 2.50 -12.70
C PRO A 446 26.43 3.51 -13.79
N PRO A 447 27.12 4.62 -13.45
CA PRO A 447 27.50 5.66 -14.40
C PRO A 447 28.27 5.17 -15.63
N SER A 448 29.22 4.24 -15.45
CA SER A 448 29.96 3.64 -16.57
C SER A 448 29.07 2.84 -17.52
N ARG A 449 28.07 2.12 -17.00
CA ARG A 449 27.06 1.42 -17.82
C ARG A 449 26.13 2.39 -18.53
N ALA A 450 25.70 3.47 -17.86
CA ALA A 450 24.89 4.51 -18.49
C ALA A 450 25.66 5.16 -19.66
N ALA A 451 26.91 5.54 -19.46
CA ALA A 451 27.76 6.10 -20.50
C ALA A 451 27.94 5.13 -21.69
N TRP A 452 28.17 3.84 -21.40
CA TRP A 452 28.27 2.78 -22.41
C TRP A 452 26.99 2.65 -23.26
N ILE A 453 25.82 2.66 -22.62
CA ILE A 453 24.51 2.59 -23.29
C ILE A 453 24.27 3.82 -24.17
N LEU A 454 24.44 5.01 -23.60
CA LEU A 454 24.21 6.28 -24.30
C LEU A 454 25.14 6.44 -25.49
N ARG A 455 26.40 5.99 -25.38
CA ARG A 455 27.38 6.06 -26.47
C ARG A 455 26.97 5.21 -27.66
N GLN A 456 26.44 4.01 -27.42
CA GLN A 456 25.92 3.15 -28.48
C GLN A 456 24.65 3.74 -29.12
N ALA A 457 23.76 4.33 -28.31
CA ALA A 457 22.58 5.04 -28.84
C ALA A 457 22.98 6.25 -29.71
N CYS A 458 24.03 7.00 -29.33
CA CYS A 458 24.59 8.08 -30.16
C CYS A 458 25.00 7.57 -31.55
N ALA A 459 25.56 6.36 -31.65
CA ALA A 459 26.01 5.81 -32.92
C ALA A 459 24.85 5.54 -33.90
N SER A 460 23.72 5.03 -33.39
CA SER A 460 22.48 4.88 -34.19
C SER A 460 21.90 6.23 -34.61
N LEU A 461 21.82 7.19 -33.67
CA LEU A 461 21.25 8.51 -33.94
C LEU A 461 22.14 9.32 -34.90
N TRP A 462 23.45 9.19 -34.80
CA TRP A 462 24.40 9.81 -35.72
C TRP A 462 24.20 9.32 -37.16
N GLU A 463 24.04 8.01 -37.37
CA GLU A 463 23.75 7.46 -38.70
C GLU A 463 22.44 8.03 -39.26
N ALA A 464 21.38 8.00 -38.46
CA ALA A 464 20.08 8.53 -38.86
C ALA A 464 20.15 10.02 -39.23
N HIS A 465 20.82 10.83 -38.40
CA HIS A 465 21.00 12.27 -38.64
C HIS A 465 21.81 12.53 -39.91
N ALA A 466 22.84 11.73 -40.19
CA ALA A 466 23.62 11.83 -41.43
C ALA A 466 22.79 11.50 -42.69
N SER A 467 21.77 10.66 -42.56
CA SER A 467 20.78 10.37 -43.61
C SER A 467 19.60 11.35 -43.63
N GLY A 468 19.65 12.42 -42.84
CA GLY A 468 18.58 13.44 -42.77
C GLY A 468 17.33 12.99 -41.99
N LEU A 469 17.41 11.89 -41.24
CA LEU A 469 16.32 11.36 -40.43
C LEU A 469 16.50 11.76 -38.95
N VAL A 470 15.57 12.54 -38.42
CA VAL A 470 15.50 12.86 -36.98
C VAL A 470 14.50 11.91 -36.31
N HIS A 471 14.88 11.30 -35.19
CA HIS A 471 14.09 10.24 -34.55
C HIS A 471 12.83 10.79 -33.87
N ARG A 472 12.93 11.90 -33.13
CA ARG A 472 11.81 12.61 -32.48
C ARG A 472 10.97 11.78 -31.51
N ASP A 473 11.44 10.63 -31.03
CA ASP A 473 10.74 9.87 -29.99
C ASP A 473 11.72 9.05 -29.15
N ILE A 474 12.89 9.62 -28.88
CA ILE A 474 13.85 9.00 -27.98
C ILE A 474 13.28 9.02 -26.56
N LYS A 475 13.19 7.82 -25.98
CA LYS A 475 12.70 7.55 -24.62
C LYS A 475 13.16 6.16 -24.19
N PRO A 476 13.13 5.81 -22.89
CA PRO A 476 13.63 4.53 -22.40
C PRO A 476 12.94 3.31 -23.02
N GLN A 477 11.67 3.42 -23.43
CA GLN A 477 10.94 2.32 -24.08
C GLN A 477 11.40 2.05 -25.52
N ASN A 478 12.00 3.03 -26.19
CA ASN A 478 12.46 2.92 -27.58
C ASN A 478 13.96 2.61 -27.70
N ILE A 479 14.62 2.29 -26.59
CA ILE A 479 16.01 1.83 -26.59
C ILE A 479 16.04 0.50 -25.85
N MET A 480 16.52 -0.54 -26.52
CA MET A 480 16.67 -1.87 -25.96
C MET A 480 18.13 -2.20 -25.67
N LEU A 481 18.34 -2.96 -24.60
CA LEU A 481 19.60 -3.59 -24.23
C LEU A 481 19.46 -5.09 -24.45
N CYS A 482 20.23 -5.63 -25.39
CA CYS A 482 20.04 -6.96 -25.95
C CYS A 482 21.21 -7.91 -25.67
N ASP A 483 20.91 -9.20 -25.69
CA ASP A 483 21.89 -10.27 -25.90
C ASP A 483 21.78 -10.70 -27.37
N ILE A 484 22.77 -10.33 -28.19
CA ILE A 484 22.80 -10.67 -29.61
C ILE A 484 23.89 -11.71 -29.82
N ARG A 485 23.48 -12.97 -29.92
CA ARG A 485 24.38 -14.11 -30.20
C ARG A 485 25.55 -14.22 -29.20
N GLY A 486 25.29 -13.94 -27.92
CA GLY A 486 26.29 -13.98 -26.84
C GLY A 486 27.01 -12.65 -26.62
N GLU A 487 26.81 -11.65 -27.48
CA GLU A 487 27.22 -10.28 -27.20
C GLU A 487 26.14 -9.57 -26.38
N ARG A 488 26.44 -9.34 -25.11
CA ARG A 488 25.56 -8.73 -24.12
C ARG A 488 25.78 -7.22 -24.00
N ASP A 489 24.78 -6.50 -23.50
CA ASP A 489 24.76 -5.03 -23.44
C ASP A 489 24.86 -4.35 -24.81
N VAL A 490 24.36 -5.02 -25.86
CA VAL A 490 24.24 -4.41 -27.20
C VAL A 490 22.99 -3.54 -27.26
N VAL A 491 23.17 -2.26 -27.56
CA VAL A 491 22.04 -1.34 -27.64
C VAL A 491 21.38 -1.39 -29.01
N LYS A 492 20.05 -1.37 -29.05
CA LYS A 492 19.24 -1.22 -30.25
C LYS A 492 18.25 -0.07 -30.08
N VAL A 493 18.39 0.97 -30.89
CA VAL A 493 17.41 2.07 -30.96
C VAL A 493 16.27 1.65 -31.87
N LEU A 494 15.05 1.76 -31.37
CA LEU A 494 13.81 1.32 -32.00
C LEU A 494 12.97 2.50 -32.48
N ASP A 495 12.08 2.25 -33.45
CA ASP A 495 10.94 3.11 -33.74
C ASP A 495 11.29 4.59 -34.02
N PHE A 496 11.87 4.87 -35.20
CA PHE A 496 12.21 6.21 -35.72
C PHE A 496 11.00 7.12 -35.98
N GLY A 497 10.12 7.32 -35.01
CA GLY A 497 9.07 8.34 -35.03
C GLY A 497 8.04 8.23 -36.17
N LEU A 498 8.04 7.12 -36.91
CA LEU A 498 7.37 6.92 -38.21
C LEU A 498 5.89 7.36 -38.22
N VAL A 499 5.21 7.27 -37.08
CA VAL A 499 3.78 7.57 -36.93
C VAL A 499 3.51 9.02 -36.49
N LYS A 500 4.49 9.69 -35.86
CA LYS A 500 4.31 10.96 -35.13
C LYS A 500 4.54 12.22 -35.97
N GLN A 501 5.20 12.12 -37.13
CA GLN A 501 5.39 13.26 -38.03
C GLN A 501 4.10 13.72 -38.72
N MET A 502 3.06 12.88 -38.72
CA MET A 502 1.94 13.03 -39.65
C MET A 502 0.76 13.83 -39.07
N SER A 503 0.74 14.08 -37.75
CA SER A 503 -0.30 14.87 -37.08
C SER A 503 -0.02 16.38 -37.09
N GLY A 504 1.15 16.81 -37.60
CA GLY A 504 1.68 18.17 -37.45
C GLY A 504 1.00 19.27 -38.27
N GLU A 505 0.15 18.97 -39.26
CA GLU A 505 -0.49 20.00 -40.08
C GLU A 505 -1.97 20.28 -39.74
N GLN A 506 -2.68 19.40 -39.02
CA GLN A 506 -4.14 19.53 -38.87
C GLN A 506 -4.69 19.56 -37.45
N THR A 507 -3.88 19.36 -36.41
CA THR A 507 -4.42 19.38 -35.04
C THR A 507 -4.07 20.72 -34.36
N ARG A 508 -4.95 21.72 -34.53
CA ARG A 508 -4.90 23.03 -33.83
C ARG A 508 -5.03 22.94 -32.31
N ASP A 509 -5.24 21.74 -31.78
CA ASP A 509 -5.51 21.50 -30.38
C ASP A 509 -4.32 20.78 -29.75
N LEU A 510 -3.43 21.57 -29.15
CA LEU A 510 -2.17 21.13 -28.54
C LEU A 510 -2.42 20.02 -27.51
N THR A 511 -3.51 20.13 -26.75
CA THR A 511 -3.94 19.19 -25.70
C THR A 511 -4.35 17.83 -26.26
N SER A 512 -5.04 17.78 -27.41
CA SER A 512 -5.40 16.51 -28.06
C SER A 512 -4.19 15.86 -28.76
N THR A 513 -3.31 16.69 -29.31
CA THR A 513 -2.06 16.27 -29.96
C THR A 513 -1.10 15.65 -28.93
N LEU A 514 -0.97 16.25 -27.75
CA LEU A 514 -0.18 15.74 -26.64
C LEU A 514 -0.74 14.43 -26.05
N ARG A 515 -2.07 14.26 -26.01
CA ARG A 515 -2.72 12.99 -25.62
C ARG A 515 -2.44 11.84 -26.59
N ILE A 516 -2.27 12.14 -27.88
CA ILE A 516 -1.96 11.16 -28.94
C ILE A 516 -0.44 10.86 -29.02
N LEU A 517 0.42 11.85 -28.75
CA LEU A 517 1.87 11.75 -28.86
C LEU A 517 2.52 10.99 -27.68
N GLY A 518 1.79 10.70 -26.60
CA GLY A 518 2.35 10.11 -25.39
C GLY A 518 3.08 11.14 -24.53
N THR A 519 3.40 10.74 -23.30
CA THR A 519 3.79 11.63 -22.20
C THR A 519 4.93 12.60 -22.58
N PRO A 520 4.79 13.92 -22.36
CA PRO A 520 5.76 14.94 -22.81
C PRO A 520 7.13 14.91 -22.07
N LEU A 521 7.39 13.89 -21.26
CA LEU A 521 8.54 13.78 -20.35
C LEU A 521 9.91 13.85 -21.05
N TYR A 522 9.99 13.39 -22.30
CA TYR A 522 11.24 13.34 -23.09
C TYR A 522 11.22 14.28 -24.29
N MET A 523 10.16 15.09 -24.43
CA MET A 523 10.03 16.03 -25.54
C MET A 523 10.88 17.27 -25.28
N SER A 524 11.59 17.74 -26.30
CA SER A 524 12.39 18.96 -26.19
C SER A 524 11.51 20.22 -26.19
N PRO A 525 11.98 21.34 -25.58
CA PRO A 525 11.21 22.57 -25.50
C PRO A 525 10.74 23.11 -26.86
N GLU A 526 11.61 23.07 -27.86
CA GLU A 526 11.31 23.52 -29.22
C GLU A 526 10.24 22.66 -29.90
N ARG A 527 10.18 21.36 -29.61
CA ARG A 527 9.12 20.48 -30.12
C ARG A 527 7.75 20.77 -29.54
N ILE A 528 7.70 21.22 -28.29
CA ILE A 528 6.45 21.64 -27.65
C ILE A 528 5.97 22.96 -28.25
N ARG A 529 6.88 23.91 -28.51
CA ARG A 529 6.55 25.23 -29.07
C ARG A 529 6.18 25.16 -30.55
N HIS A 530 7.03 24.50 -31.34
CA HIS A 530 6.94 24.43 -32.79
C HIS A 530 7.32 23.02 -33.26
N PRO A 531 6.37 22.06 -33.32
CA PRO A 531 6.63 20.68 -33.70
C PRO A 531 7.35 20.50 -35.05
N GLY A 532 7.18 21.45 -35.98
CA GLY A 532 7.78 21.42 -37.32
C GLY A 532 9.26 21.84 -37.39
N ASP A 533 9.76 22.56 -36.38
CA ASP A 533 11.10 23.18 -36.42
C ASP A 533 12.18 22.34 -35.71
N ALA A 534 11.82 21.16 -35.21
CA ALA A 534 12.72 20.31 -34.45
C ALA A 534 13.69 19.53 -35.35
N ASP A 535 14.96 19.91 -35.24
CA ASP A 535 16.12 19.26 -35.88
C ASP A 535 16.76 18.17 -35.00
N ALA A 536 17.94 17.69 -35.40
CA ALA A 536 18.73 16.68 -34.69
C ALA A 536 18.97 16.97 -33.20
N ARG A 537 18.99 18.24 -32.79
CA ARG A 537 19.25 18.67 -31.40
C ARG A 537 18.09 18.37 -30.47
N ALA A 538 16.90 18.09 -31.01
CA ALA A 538 15.78 17.57 -30.23
C ALA A 538 16.04 16.14 -29.72
N ASP A 539 16.70 15.31 -30.52
CA ASP A 539 17.09 13.94 -30.10
C ASP A 539 18.21 13.99 -29.05
N ILE A 540 19.09 14.99 -29.11
CA ILE A 540 20.15 15.21 -28.10
C ILE A 540 19.53 15.52 -26.73
N TYR A 541 18.52 16.39 -26.68
CA TYR A 541 17.78 16.66 -25.44
C TYR A 541 17.12 15.41 -24.89
N ALA A 542 16.42 14.66 -25.74
CA ALA A 542 15.73 13.44 -25.35
C ALA A 542 16.72 12.36 -24.85
N LEU A 543 17.89 12.24 -25.48
CA LEU A 543 18.97 11.36 -25.04
C LEU A 543 19.53 11.78 -23.67
N GLY A 544 19.69 13.09 -23.42
CA GLY A 544 20.05 13.63 -22.10
C GLY A 544 19.04 13.25 -21.03
N ALA A 545 17.74 13.35 -21.33
CA ALA A 545 16.67 12.95 -20.41
C ALA A 545 16.67 11.43 -20.13
N VAL A 546 16.96 10.60 -21.14
CA VAL A 546 17.20 9.16 -20.94
C VAL A 546 18.41 8.92 -20.04
N GLY A 547 19.51 9.65 -20.24
CA GLY A 547 20.71 9.55 -19.41
C GLY A 547 20.45 9.87 -17.94
N TYR A 548 19.71 10.95 -17.69
CA TYR A 548 19.26 11.30 -16.34
C TYR A 548 18.39 10.19 -15.71
N TYR A 549 17.43 9.64 -16.48
CA TYR A 549 16.56 8.56 -16.00
C TYR A 549 17.36 7.29 -15.65
N LEU A 550 18.33 6.91 -16.48
CA LEU A 550 19.22 5.77 -16.22
C LEU A 550 20.00 5.94 -14.91
N LEU A 551 20.56 7.13 -14.67
CA LEU A 551 21.39 7.40 -13.49
C LEU A 551 20.59 7.52 -12.19
N THR A 552 19.35 8.02 -12.26
CA THR A 552 18.57 8.38 -11.08
C THR A 552 17.40 7.43 -10.80
N GLY A 553 16.95 6.70 -11.82
CA GLY A 553 15.70 5.94 -11.80
C GLY A 553 14.44 6.79 -11.77
N LYS A 554 14.56 8.11 -11.86
CA LYS A 554 13.47 9.07 -11.72
C LYS A 554 13.25 9.85 -13.00
N ARG A 555 12.01 10.31 -13.20
CA ARG A 555 11.69 11.20 -14.30
C ARG A 555 12.38 12.55 -14.08
N LEU A 556 12.66 13.27 -15.17
CA LEU A 556 13.29 14.59 -15.11
C LEU A 556 12.43 15.58 -14.29
N PHE A 557 11.13 15.52 -14.53
CA PHE A 557 10.09 16.31 -13.86
C PHE A 557 8.97 15.38 -13.40
N GLU A 558 8.54 15.53 -12.14
CA GLU A 558 7.45 14.77 -11.53
C GLU A 558 6.34 15.77 -11.14
N THR A 559 5.22 15.73 -11.86
CA THR A 559 4.08 16.62 -11.64
C THR A 559 2.78 15.84 -11.73
N GLU A 560 1.73 16.34 -11.05
CA GLU A 560 0.39 15.73 -11.06
C GLU A 560 -0.42 16.13 -12.31
N THR A 561 -0.08 17.26 -12.94
CA THR A 561 -0.79 17.76 -14.13
C THR A 561 0.12 17.83 -15.36
N GLU A 562 -0.46 17.60 -16.55
CA GLU A 562 0.23 17.72 -17.84
C GLU A 562 0.65 19.17 -18.14
N HIS A 563 -0.15 20.15 -17.73
CA HIS A 563 0.16 21.58 -17.91
C HIS A 563 1.40 21.99 -17.12
N ASP A 564 1.54 21.53 -15.87
CA ASP A 564 2.72 21.81 -15.05
C ASP A 564 3.97 21.14 -15.63
N LEU A 565 3.82 19.92 -16.17
CA LEU A 565 4.93 19.22 -16.83
C LEU A 565 5.44 20.01 -18.03
N ILE A 566 4.52 20.49 -18.89
CA ILE A 566 4.88 21.31 -20.05
C ILE A 566 5.58 22.59 -19.61
N TYR A 567 5.05 23.26 -18.59
CA TYR A 567 5.69 24.45 -18.03
C TYR A 567 7.11 24.17 -17.56
N GLN A 568 7.33 23.07 -16.82
CA GLN A 568 8.65 22.69 -16.33
C GLN A 568 9.61 22.33 -17.46
N VAL A 569 9.16 21.59 -18.47
CA VAL A 569 9.97 21.31 -19.66
C VAL A 569 10.39 22.61 -20.35
N LEU A 570 9.51 23.61 -20.44
CA LEU A 570 9.79 24.86 -21.13
C LEU A 570 10.62 25.87 -20.32
N HIS A 571 10.51 25.88 -18.99
CA HIS A 571 10.98 27.00 -18.16
C HIS A 571 11.86 26.60 -16.97
N THR A 572 11.82 25.35 -16.52
CA THR A 572 12.54 24.93 -15.30
C THR A 572 13.89 24.32 -15.63
N VAL A 573 14.92 24.77 -14.90
CA VAL A 573 16.26 24.17 -14.97
C VAL A 573 16.18 22.73 -14.43
N PRO A 574 16.61 21.72 -15.20
CA PRO A 574 16.59 20.35 -14.72
C PRO A 574 17.55 20.14 -13.54
N PRO A 575 17.17 19.31 -12.55
CA PRO A 575 18.08 18.92 -11.47
C PRO A 575 19.30 18.16 -12.01
N LEU A 576 20.41 18.25 -11.30
CA LEU A 576 21.62 17.48 -11.63
C LEU A 576 21.42 15.98 -11.32
N ALA A 577 21.99 15.10 -12.14
CA ALA A 577 21.86 13.66 -11.91
C ALA A 577 22.63 13.24 -10.65
N SER A 578 23.75 13.91 -10.33
CA SER A 578 24.55 13.66 -9.12
C SER A 578 23.78 13.91 -7.81
N GLU A 579 22.75 14.76 -7.82
CA GLU A 579 21.94 15.04 -6.63
C GLU A 579 20.97 13.90 -6.28
N ARG A 580 20.65 13.03 -7.25
CA ARG A 580 19.60 12.02 -7.11
C ARG A 580 20.05 10.59 -7.41
N SER A 581 21.20 10.41 -8.05
CA SER A 581 21.74 9.08 -8.32
C SER A 581 22.17 8.40 -7.01
N PRO A 582 21.90 7.09 -6.83
CA PRO A 582 22.46 6.34 -5.72
C PRO A 582 23.96 6.04 -5.90
N PHE A 583 24.55 6.35 -7.07
CA PHE A 583 25.96 6.17 -7.38
C PHE A 583 26.68 7.51 -7.48
N THR A 584 28.00 7.51 -7.26
CA THR A 584 28.84 8.68 -7.52
C THR A 584 28.93 8.93 -9.02
N VAL A 585 28.23 9.96 -9.52
CA VAL A 585 28.25 10.36 -10.93
C VAL A 585 29.52 11.18 -11.21
N PRO A 586 30.32 10.82 -12.24
CA PRO A 586 31.45 11.65 -12.67
C PRO A 586 31.00 13.05 -13.08
N VAL A 587 31.76 14.07 -12.70
CA VAL A 587 31.43 15.48 -12.97
C VAL A 587 31.26 15.73 -14.46
N GLU A 588 32.09 15.10 -15.28
CA GLU A 588 32.07 15.20 -16.74
C GLU A 588 30.79 14.61 -17.34
N LEU A 589 30.30 13.50 -16.78
CA LEU A 589 29.06 12.87 -17.22
C LEU A 589 27.84 13.70 -16.83
N ASP A 590 27.82 14.23 -15.60
CA ASP A 590 26.72 15.06 -15.12
C ASP A 590 26.65 16.39 -15.90
N ALA A 591 27.80 17.01 -16.15
CA ALA A 591 27.91 18.21 -16.98
C ALA A 591 27.45 17.96 -18.43
N LEU A 592 27.80 16.81 -19.02
CA LEU A 592 27.32 16.44 -20.35
C LEU A 592 25.80 16.28 -20.40
N ILE A 593 25.22 15.57 -19.43
CA ILE A 593 23.76 15.40 -19.33
C ILE A 593 23.07 16.76 -19.18
N GLY A 594 23.60 17.64 -18.32
CA GLY A 594 23.12 19.01 -18.16
C GLY A 594 23.16 19.79 -19.47
N ARG A 595 24.27 19.74 -20.21
CA ARG A 595 24.40 20.39 -21.53
C ARG A 595 23.41 19.85 -22.56
N CYS A 596 23.16 18.55 -22.60
CA CYS A 596 22.14 17.97 -23.49
C CYS A 596 20.73 18.49 -23.15
N LEU A 597 20.46 18.74 -21.88
CA LEU A 597 19.17 19.19 -21.35
C LEU A 597 18.97 20.71 -21.35
N GLU A 598 19.91 21.47 -21.92
CA GLU A 598 19.77 22.92 -22.10
C GLU A 598 18.48 23.25 -22.87
N LYS A 599 17.80 24.31 -22.44
CA LYS A 599 16.52 24.70 -23.06
C LYS A 599 16.73 25.33 -24.43
N ASP A 600 17.81 26.10 -24.55
CA ASP A 600 18.26 26.68 -25.80
C ASP A 600 19.03 25.63 -26.63
N PRO A 601 18.53 25.23 -27.81
CA PRO A 601 19.18 24.21 -28.65
C PRO A 601 20.58 24.64 -29.12
N ASP A 602 20.88 25.93 -29.20
CA ASP A 602 22.22 26.43 -29.57
C ASP A 602 23.27 26.22 -28.46
N ARG A 603 22.82 25.98 -27.22
CA ARG A 603 23.70 25.69 -26.07
C ARG A 603 23.98 24.20 -25.85
N ARG A 604 23.25 23.33 -26.57
CA ARG A 604 23.47 21.87 -26.53
C ARG A 604 24.72 21.49 -27.33
N PRO A 605 25.25 20.28 -27.16
CA PRO A 605 26.11 19.68 -28.17
C PRO A 605 25.42 19.75 -29.54
N GLN A 606 26.17 20.06 -30.59
CA GLN A 606 25.59 20.33 -31.92
C GLN A 606 25.48 19.06 -32.78
N SER A 607 26.01 17.93 -32.31
CA SER A 607 25.88 16.64 -33.00
C SER A 607 25.97 15.45 -32.03
N MET A 608 25.41 14.31 -32.44
CA MET A 608 25.57 13.04 -31.71
C MET A 608 27.05 12.59 -31.62
N ALA A 609 27.89 13.00 -32.57
CA ALA A 609 29.33 12.73 -32.54
C ALA A 609 30.02 13.48 -31.39
N GLU A 610 29.62 14.72 -31.11
CA GLU A 610 30.13 15.50 -29.97
C GLU A 610 29.75 14.83 -28.64
N VAL A 611 28.51 14.38 -28.51
CA VAL A 611 28.03 13.65 -27.32
C VAL A 611 28.79 12.34 -27.15
N ALA A 612 28.95 11.55 -28.23
CA ALA A 612 29.69 10.30 -28.20
C ALA A 612 31.15 10.49 -27.77
N SER A 613 31.83 11.52 -28.28
CA SER A 613 33.20 11.86 -27.89
C SER A 613 33.33 12.18 -26.40
N ALA A 614 32.38 12.95 -25.84
CA ALA A 614 32.36 13.24 -24.42
C ALA A 614 32.10 11.98 -23.57
N LEU A 615 31.22 11.07 -24.02
CA LEU A 615 30.98 9.78 -23.35
C LEU A 615 32.20 8.84 -23.44
N ASP A 616 32.92 8.85 -24.55
CA ASP A 616 34.16 8.08 -24.72
C ASP A 616 35.22 8.53 -23.71
N ALA A 617 35.34 9.84 -23.46
CA ALA A 617 36.25 10.36 -22.42
C ALA A 617 35.89 9.83 -21.02
N VAL A 618 34.60 9.72 -20.68
CA VAL A 618 34.15 9.12 -19.40
C VAL A 618 34.52 7.62 -19.34
N LEU A 619 34.30 6.89 -20.43
CA LEU A 619 34.55 5.45 -20.51
C LEU A 619 36.05 5.09 -20.45
N VAL A 620 36.94 5.99 -20.85
CA VAL A 620 38.40 5.82 -20.72
C VAL A 620 38.80 5.72 -19.24
N TYR A 621 38.24 6.57 -18.37
CA TYR A 621 38.56 6.58 -16.94
C TYR A 621 37.70 5.62 -16.12
N GLN A 622 36.48 5.33 -16.58
CA GLN A 622 35.54 4.42 -15.92
C GLN A 622 34.95 3.41 -16.92
N PRO A 623 35.72 2.38 -17.31
CA PRO A 623 35.27 1.43 -18.30
C PRO A 623 34.12 0.56 -17.78
N TRP A 624 33.15 0.28 -18.65
CA TRP A 624 32.17 -0.78 -18.45
C TRP A 624 32.68 -2.06 -19.13
N THR A 625 33.27 -2.94 -18.33
CA THR A 625 34.05 -4.08 -18.84
C THR A 625 33.16 -5.26 -19.22
N ARG A 626 33.67 -6.12 -20.10
CA ARG A 626 33.01 -7.40 -20.45
C ARG A 626 32.71 -8.27 -19.22
N GLN A 627 33.59 -8.27 -18.22
CA GLN A 627 33.38 -9.01 -16.98
C GLN A 627 32.17 -8.48 -16.20
N GLN A 628 32.02 -7.15 -16.08
CA GLN A 628 30.87 -6.54 -15.43
C GLN A 628 29.57 -6.78 -16.19
N ILE A 629 29.62 -6.72 -17.53
CA ILE A 629 28.50 -7.09 -18.40
C ILE A 629 28.09 -8.54 -18.12
N SER A 630 28.99 -9.50 -18.25
CA SER A 630 28.67 -10.92 -18.04
C SER A 630 28.11 -11.19 -16.64
N ALA A 631 28.75 -10.65 -15.61
CA ALA A 631 28.31 -10.81 -14.22
C ALA A 631 26.90 -10.27 -13.99
N TRP A 632 26.54 -9.14 -14.61
CA TRP A 632 25.19 -8.60 -14.48
C TRP A 632 24.15 -9.50 -15.17
N TRP A 633 24.41 -9.95 -16.40
CA TRP A 633 23.46 -10.79 -17.13
C TRP A 633 23.30 -12.19 -16.52
N GLU A 634 24.37 -12.81 -16.03
CA GLU A 634 24.30 -14.11 -15.34
C GLU A 634 23.47 -14.05 -14.06
N LYS A 635 23.54 -12.93 -13.34
CA LYS A 635 22.79 -12.73 -12.10
C LYS A 635 21.32 -12.40 -12.33
N ASN A 636 21.01 -11.63 -13.38
CA ASN A 636 19.72 -10.95 -13.50
C ASN A 636 18.88 -11.39 -14.72
N TRP A 637 19.47 -12.05 -15.72
CA TRP A 637 18.75 -12.41 -16.95
C TRP A 637 18.65 -13.93 -17.14
N ILE A 638 17.42 -14.38 -17.33
CA ILE A 638 17.09 -15.76 -17.71
C ILE A 638 16.45 -15.68 -19.11
N ALA A 639 17.04 -16.34 -20.10
CA ALA A 639 16.54 -16.31 -21.48
C ALA A 639 15.11 -16.86 -21.62
N GLU A 640 14.38 -16.48 -22.66
CA GLU A 640 12.96 -16.82 -22.84
C GLU A 640 12.71 -18.33 -23.05
N ASP A 641 13.74 -19.07 -23.49
CA ASP A 641 13.75 -20.52 -23.69
C ASP A 641 14.16 -21.33 -22.44
N HIS A 642 14.51 -20.66 -21.34
CA HIS A 642 14.95 -21.33 -20.12
C HIS A 642 13.77 -22.05 -19.41
N PRO A 643 13.91 -23.32 -19.00
CA PRO A 643 12.81 -24.14 -18.47
C PRO A 643 12.13 -23.55 -17.22
N GLU A 644 12.84 -22.75 -16.43
CA GLU A 644 12.32 -22.11 -15.20
C GLU A 644 11.42 -20.90 -15.48
N ARG A 645 11.47 -20.32 -16.68
CA ARG A 645 10.67 -19.12 -17.04
C ARG A 645 9.26 -19.46 -17.56
N ARG A 646 8.99 -20.72 -17.95
CA ARG A 646 7.64 -21.15 -18.41
C ARG A 646 6.56 -21.06 -17.34
N PHE A 647 6.91 -20.85 -16.07
CA PHE A 647 5.98 -20.81 -14.94
C PHE A 647 5.98 -19.48 -14.17
N ALA A 648 6.68 -18.45 -14.64
CA ALA A 648 6.75 -17.15 -13.98
C ALA A 648 6.15 -16.05 -14.85
N VAL A 649 4.82 -16.00 -14.93
CA VAL A 649 4.08 -14.76 -15.21
C VAL A 649 3.62 -14.24 -13.86
N ARG A 650 4.11 -13.08 -13.45
CA ARG A 650 3.52 -12.24 -12.41
C ARG A 650 3.33 -10.85 -12.96
#